data_AF-A0AAD4F717-F1
#
_entry.id   AF-A0AAD4F717-F1
#
_cell.length_a   1.000
_cell.length_b   1.000
_cell.length_c   1.000
_cell.angle_alpha   90.00
_cell.angle_beta   90.00
_cell.angle_gamma   90.00
#
_symmetry.space_group_name_H-M   'P 1'
#
loop_
_entity.id
_entity.type
_entity.pdbx_description
1 polymer ?
#
loop_
_entity_poly.entity_id
_entity_poly.type
_entity_poly.pdbx_seq_one_letter_code
_entity_poly.pdbx_strand_id
1 'polypeptide(L)'
;MNSGGAAPSFGPVIAGVLTEELGWRWIFWFLVILTGTYLIVVIFLLPETQRKLVGNVIIIGSITYTVKMTLQMSLAAQCIDIYHLDYLQAGLIYLPSGVGGALAAYSTGKLLDWNLKRFTTRHGREGGYRRGDDISDFPIEQARFAGIYTLITISAVGTAAYGVVLNERTHIAAPLVMQFITGATTSSLFTLCGTLLTDLNPHASATVQASYNLMKFLPVAMVRRVRRPARRVRIILKGAGLVLVLCILEALLHEYMHSIPRPAQDLDAPFSTQCQDPRMAASQPRENAALVMLARNSERDEARKTIQNIEAQFNQWFNYPVVFLNNEPWDPDFIRELNASVSGNAIFDTIPAKDWSYPPWVDPAAARQSMAQQATTNVWNGGKESYHHMCRFYSGTFYTLPALAPFKWYWRLEPGVRYTCAITYDPFAAMARHGKTYGFTIALWEEPATCPSLFRAVDDFRRAHALPQTPNWNALLTTNSGDTPWYLRPYPLRKLAALLGAAHTSRAGDRWNLCHYWSNFEIADLDFFRGPQYQALFKHLDRTGGFYHERWGDAPVHSLAVHLLLPPGQLHHFSDIGYHHEPFFQCPGNAPGEGQLPGNEALGGEEWSAESEGAIGCRCQCADQRRRNNRGICLDRMQRPAALHRTGWWARWRGRYPYTINIPE
;
A
#
# COMPACT_ATOMS: atom_id res chain seq x y z
N MET A 1 21.50 -5.50 -11.51
CA MET A 1 21.73 -4.77 -12.77
C MET A 1 20.42 -4.77 -13.55
N ASN A 2 19.65 -3.68 -13.57
CA ASN A 2 18.57 -3.50 -14.55
C ASN A 2 18.01 -2.07 -14.50
N SER A 3 17.71 -1.58 -15.71
CA SER A 3 16.96 -0.37 -16.09
C SER A 3 17.41 0.99 -15.53
N GLY A 4 18.30 1.64 -16.27
CA GLY A 4 18.61 3.06 -16.11
C GLY A 4 19.78 3.45 -17.01
N GLY A 5 19.55 3.63 -18.31
CA GLY A 5 20.65 3.92 -19.22
C GLY A 5 20.26 3.94 -20.68
N ALA A 6 19.52 4.96 -21.10
CA ALA A 6 19.15 5.13 -22.51
C ALA A 6 19.02 6.62 -22.93
N ALA A 7 19.67 7.57 -22.26
CA ALA A 7 19.52 9.00 -22.57
C ALA A 7 20.60 9.61 -23.50
N PRO A 8 21.93 9.35 -23.35
CA PRO A 8 22.95 10.22 -23.95
C PRO A 8 23.13 10.12 -25.48
N SER A 9 22.73 9.03 -26.12
CA SER A 9 22.97 8.82 -27.57
C SER A 9 21.74 8.95 -28.45
N PHE A 10 20.59 9.24 -27.85
CA PHE A 10 19.43 9.65 -28.62
C PHE A 10 19.49 11.12 -29.00
N GLY A 11 20.11 11.98 -28.19
CA GLY A 11 20.17 13.43 -28.46
C GLY A 11 20.55 13.79 -29.90
N PRO A 12 21.66 13.27 -30.46
CA PRO A 12 22.09 13.58 -31.83
C PRO A 12 21.22 12.93 -32.91
N VAL A 13 20.70 11.73 -32.64
CA VAL A 13 19.83 10.99 -33.57
C VAL A 13 18.44 11.64 -33.62
N ILE A 14 17.87 11.98 -32.46
CA ILE A 14 16.64 12.74 -32.31
C ILE A 14 16.83 14.13 -32.91
N ALA A 15 17.92 14.83 -32.64
CA ALA A 15 18.18 16.13 -33.27
C ALA A 15 18.27 16.00 -34.80
N GLY A 16 18.96 14.99 -35.32
CA GLY A 16 19.01 14.71 -36.76
C GLY A 16 17.64 14.44 -37.37
N VAL A 17 16.86 13.54 -36.76
CA VAL A 17 15.50 13.20 -37.19
C VAL A 17 14.54 14.39 -37.09
N LEU A 18 14.59 15.15 -35.99
CA LEU A 18 13.76 16.35 -35.82
C LEU A 18 14.13 17.43 -36.84
N THR A 19 15.42 17.59 -37.14
CA THR A 19 15.88 18.56 -38.14
C THR A 19 15.40 18.17 -39.54
N GLU A 20 15.50 16.89 -39.90
CA GLU A 20 15.13 16.38 -41.23
C GLU A 20 13.61 16.36 -41.45
N GLU A 21 12.81 16.03 -40.44
CA GLU A 21 11.37 15.81 -40.59
C GLU A 21 10.50 17.01 -40.20
N LEU A 22 10.93 17.79 -39.19
CA LEU A 22 10.13 18.86 -38.58
C LEU A 22 10.84 20.23 -38.64
N GLY A 23 12.11 20.26 -39.06
CA GLY A 23 12.95 21.45 -39.08
C GLY A 23 13.68 21.70 -37.75
N TRP A 24 14.79 22.44 -37.83
CA TRP A 24 15.72 22.66 -36.71
C TRP A 24 15.08 23.28 -35.46
N ARG A 25 13.99 24.03 -35.62
CA ARG A 25 13.24 24.69 -34.53
C ARG A 25 12.69 23.68 -33.51
N TRP A 26 12.30 22.50 -33.98
CA TRP A 26 11.72 21.45 -33.13
C TRP A 26 12.73 20.79 -32.19
N ILE A 27 14.03 20.93 -32.45
CA ILE A 27 15.08 20.55 -31.49
C ILE A 27 14.85 21.30 -30.17
N PHE A 28 14.57 22.60 -30.24
CA PHE A 28 14.41 23.44 -29.05
C PHE A 28 13.08 23.20 -28.33
N TRP A 29 11.97 23.06 -29.08
CA TRP A 29 10.68 22.69 -28.48
C TRP A 29 10.73 21.33 -27.79
N PHE A 30 11.39 20.34 -28.39
CA PHE A 30 11.60 19.04 -27.78
C PHE A 30 12.42 19.15 -26.48
N LEU A 31 13.51 19.92 -26.49
CA LEU A 31 14.34 20.13 -25.29
C LEU A 31 13.59 20.84 -24.16
N VAL A 32 12.73 21.82 -24.48
CA VAL A 32 11.89 22.53 -23.50
C VAL A 32 10.82 21.61 -22.92
N ILE A 33 10.15 20.80 -23.75
CA ILE A 33 9.15 19.82 -23.27
C ILE A 33 9.83 18.77 -22.38
N LEU A 34 10.99 18.26 -22.79
CA LEU A 34 11.75 17.28 -22.03
C LEU A 34 12.19 17.82 -20.66
N THR A 35 12.76 19.03 -20.63
CA THR A 35 13.19 19.68 -19.38
C THR A 35 12.02 20.11 -18.49
N GLY A 36 10.92 20.61 -19.08
CA GLY A 36 9.71 21.00 -18.34
C GLY A 36 8.97 19.81 -17.73
N THR A 37 8.80 18.71 -18.49
CA THR A 37 8.20 17.47 -17.98
C THR A 37 9.04 16.89 -16.85
N TYR A 38 10.37 16.90 -17.02
CA TYR A 38 11.31 16.46 -15.99
C TYR A 38 11.27 17.34 -14.73
N LEU A 39 11.17 18.66 -14.87
CA LEU A 39 11.01 19.59 -13.73
C LEU A 39 9.72 19.30 -12.95
N ILE A 40 8.61 19.02 -13.64
CA ILE A 40 7.33 18.61 -13.01
C ILE A 40 7.52 17.31 -12.24
N VAL A 41 8.13 16.29 -12.85
CA VAL A 41 8.43 15.00 -12.20
C VAL A 41 9.29 15.23 -10.95
N VAL A 42 10.30 16.08 -11.03
CA VAL A 42 11.16 16.43 -9.89
C VAL A 42 10.36 17.13 -8.79
N ILE A 43 9.52 18.12 -9.11
CA ILE A 43 8.69 18.84 -8.12
C ILE A 43 7.71 17.90 -7.39
N PHE A 44 7.09 16.95 -8.09
CA PHE A 44 6.06 16.08 -7.50
C PHE A 44 6.59 14.76 -6.91
N LEU A 45 7.77 14.28 -7.33
CA LEU A 45 8.33 12.99 -6.88
C LEU A 45 9.56 13.10 -5.97
N LEU A 46 10.23 14.26 -5.87
CA LEU A 46 11.31 14.48 -4.90
C LEU A 46 10.90 14.95 -3.49
N PRO A 47 9.67 15.41 -3.17
CA PRO A 47 9.31 15.56 -1.77
C PRO A 47 9.05 14.15 -1.20
N GLU A 48 9.88 13.76 -0.22
CA GLU A 48 9.66 12.62 0.68
C GLU A 48 9.87 11.17 0.17
N THR A 49 11.04 10.83 -0.40
CA THR A 49 11.49 9.42 -0.42
C THR A 49 12.85 9.22 0.22
N GLN A 50 12.84 8.91 1.51
CA GLN A 50 14.00 8.45 2.27
C GLN A 50 14.57 7.12 1.73
N ARG A 51 15.91 7.02 1.75
CA ARG A 51 16.77 5.82 1.71
C ARG A 51 16.94 5.00 0.41
N LYS A 52 16.26 5.27 -0.72
CA LYS A 52 16.53 4.57 -2.02
C LYS A 52 16.89 5.50 -3.20
N LEU A 53 17.58 6.61 -2.93
CA LEU A 53 17.74 7.72 -3.88
C LEU A 53 18.85 7.59 -4.94
N VAL A 54 19.67 6.53 -4.94
CA VAL A 54 20.82 6.41 -5.87
C VAL A 54 20.36 6.43 -7.35
N GLY A 55 19.26 5.76 -7.68
CA GLY A 55 18.71 5.70 -9.04
C GLY A 55 18.18 7.06 -9.54
N ASN A 56 17.56 7.85 -8.67
CA ASN A 56 16.99 9.15 -9.05
C ASN A 56 18.11 10.15 -9.38
N VAL A 57 19.16 10.23 -8.56
CA VAL A 57 20.32 11.14 -8.78
C VAL A 57 21.01 10.86 -10.12
N ILE A 58 21.12 9.58 -10.46
CA ILE A 58 21.67 9.05 -11.71
C ILE A 58 20.85 9.50 -12.93
N ILE A 59 19.51 9.43 -12.85
CA ILE A 59 18.59 9.88 -13.92
C ILE A 59 18.70 11.39 -14.13
N ILE A 60 18.72 12.18 -13.05
CA ILE A 60 18.86 13.64 -13.07
C ILE A 60 20.12 14.06 -13.85
N GLY A 61 21.27 13.47 -13.51
CA GLY A 61 22.53 13.74 -14.21
C GLY A 61 22.50 13.34 -15.69
N SER A 62 21.82 12.23 -16.03
CA SER A 62 21.73 11.73 -17.41
C SER A 62 20.90 12.62 -18.32
N ILE A 63 19.74 13.09 -17.85
CA ILE A 63 18.86 13.98 -18.62
C ILE A 63 19.56 15.32 -18.86
N THR A 64 20.15 15.89 -17.81
CA THR A 64 20.90 17.15 -17.91
C THR A 64 22.07 17.05 -18.89
N TYR A 65 22.78 15.91 -18.90
CA TYR A 65 23.84 15.65 -19.88
C TYR A 65 23.32 15.64 -21.32
N THR A 66 22.18 14.97 -21.51
CA THR A 66 21.55 14.81 -22.82
C THR A 66 21.14 16.15 -23.41
N VAL A 67 20.56 17.03 -22.58
CA VAL A 67 20.20 18.41 -22.98
C VAL A 67 21.45 19.18 -23.42
N LYS A 68 22.53 19.16 -22.62
CA LYS A 68 23.79 19.84 -22.96
C LYS A 68 24.41 19.34 -24.27
N MET A 69 24.52 18.02 -24.45
CA MET A 69 25.13 17.44 -25.65
C MET A 69 24.30 17.76 -26.90
N THR A 70 22.97 17.72 -26.79
CA THR A 70 22.07 18.06 -27.90
C THR A 70 22.23 19.53 -28.31
N LEU A 71 22.29 20.43 -27.34
CA LEU A 71 22.57 21.86 -27.59
C LEU A 71 23.93 22.06 -28.25
N GLN A 72 24.99 21.49 -27.70
CA GLN A 72 26.34 21.62 -28.24
C GLN A 72 26.45 21.07 -29.66
N MET A 73 25.83 19.93 -29.97
CA MET A 73 25.91 19.37 -31.33
C MET A 73 25.16 20.20 -32.38
N SER A 74 24.05 20.83 -31.99
CA SER A 74 23.32 21.74 -32.89
C SER A 74 24.02 23.08 -33.09
N LEU A 75 24.87 23.51 -32.15
CA LEU A 75 25.45 24.85 -32.10
C LEU A 75 26.23 25.24 -33.37
N ALA A 76 27.23 24.45 -33.78
CA ALA A 76 28.03 24.79 -34.96
C ALA A 76 27.21 24.76 -36.25
N ALA A 77 26.36 23.74 -36.44
CA ALA A 77 25.54 23.62 -37.64
C ALA A 77 24.59 24.82 -37.81
N GLN A 78 23.92 25.22 -36.73
CA GLN A 78 22.99 26.35 -36.76
C GLN A 78 23.70 27.70 -36.86
N CYS A 79 24.85 27.88 -36.20
CA CYS A 79 25.56 29.16 -36.26
C CYS A 79 26.27 29.38 -37.60
N ILE A 80 26.77 28.32 -38.26
CA ILE A 80 27.30 28.42 -39.63
C ILE A 80 26.19 28.82 -40.61
N ASP A 81 25.00 28.23 -40.48
CA ASP A 81 23.88 28.50 -41.38
C ASP A 81 23.24 29.88 -41.16
N ILE A 82 23.01 30.27 -39.89
CA ILE A 82 22.29 31.50 -39.52
C ILE A 82 23.21 32.73 -39.51
N TYR A 83 24.46 32.59 -39.04
CA TYR A 83 25.40 33.70 -38.87
C TYR A 83 26.56 33.68 -39.86
N HIS A 84 26.57 32.75 -40.82
CA HIS A 84 27.58 32.64 -41.88
C HIS A 84 29.03 32.58 -41.36
N LEU A 85 29.23 31.85 -40.26
CA LEU A 85 30.54 31.70 -39.63
C LEU A 85 31.48 30.81 -40.45
N ASP A 86 32.77 31.12 -40.41
CA ASP A 86 33.81 30.21 -40.90
C ASP A 86 34.01 29.00 -39.94
N TYR A 87 34.74 27.98 -40.39
CA TYR A 87 34.97 26.77 -39.60
C TYR A 87 35.78 27.00 -38.31
N LEU A 88 36.65 28.01 -38.27
CA LEU A 88 37.45 28.35 -37.10
C LEU A 88 36.58 29.07 -36.06
N GLN A 89 35.77 30.03 -36.50
CA GLN A 89 34.75 30.73 -35.73
C GLN A 89 33.71 29.75 -35.17
N ALA A 90 33.29 28.75 -35.97
CA ALA A 90 32.41 27.67 -35.52
C ALA A 90 33.06 26.78 -34.43
N GLY A 91 34.39 26.75 -34.33
CA GLY A 91 35.09 26.14 -33.20
C GLY A 91 35.12 27.03 -31.95
N LEU A 92 35.31 28.34 -32.13
CA LEU A 92 35.42 29.31 -31.02
C LEU A 92 34.13 29.49 -30.22
N ILE A 93 32.97 29.31 -30.85
CA ILE A 93 31.65 29.44 -30.19
C ILE A 93 31.38 28.40 -29.08
N TYR A 94 32.18 27.33 -28.97
CA TYR A 94 32.10 26.36 -27.88
C TYR A 94 32.77 26.84 -26.58
N LEU A 95 33.68 27.82 -26.66
CA LEU A 95 34.48 28.29 -25.52
C LEU A 95 33.62 28.84 -24.37
N PRO A 96 32.57 29.67 -24.59
CA PRO A 96 31.75 30.20 -23.50
C PRO A 96 31.11 29.12 -22.63
N SER A 97 30.64 28.02 -23.22
CA SER A 97 30.10 26.87 -22.48
C SER A 97 31.17 26.18 -21.63
N GLY A 98 32.39 26.05 -22.17
CA GLY A 98 33.55 25.50 -21.46
C GLY A 98 34.00 26.37 -20.28
N VAL A 99 34.12 27.68 -20.50
CA VAL A 99 34.50 28.67 -19.47
C VAL A 99 33.45 28.72 -18.35
N GLY A 100 32.17 28.79 -18.71
CA GLY A 100 31.07 28.75 -17.74
C GLY A 100 31.08 27.46 -16.93
N GLY A 101 31.32 26.32 -17.58
CA GLY A 101 31.44 25.02 -16.92
C GLY A 101 32.61 24.94 -15.93
N ALA A 102 33.77 25.50 -16.27
CA ALA A 102 34.96 25.51 -15.41
C ALA A 102 34.76 26.38 -14.17
N LEU A 103 34.23 27.60 -14.34
CA LEU A 103 33.93 28.51 -13.23
C LEU A 103 32.85 27.93 -12.30
N ALA A 104 31.83 27.30 -12.87
CA ALA A 104 30.76 26.65 -12.13
C ALA A 104 31.27 25.44 -11.31
N ALA A 105 32.16 24.62 -11.88
CA ALA A 105 32.73 23.47 -11.15
C ALA A 105 33.46 23.90 -9.88
N TYR A 106 34.24 24.98 -9.94
CA TYR A 106 34.96 25.52 -8.79
C TYR A 106 34.02 26.18 -7.76
N SER A 107 33.11 27.05 -8.22
CA SER A 107 32.21 27.81 -7.33
C SER A 107 31.15 26.92 -6.65
N THR A 108 30.63 25.92 -7.36
CA THR A 108 29.60 25.01 -6.83
C THR A 108 30.15 24.14 -5.71
N GLY A 109 31.40 23.66 -5.80
CA GLY A 109 32.03 22.91 -4.72
C GLY A 109 32.04 23.69 -3.41
N LYS A 110 32.50 24.96 -3.45
CA LYS A 110 32.50 25.85 -2.28
C LYS A 110 31.09 26.12 -1.73
N LEU A 111 30.11 26.31 -2.60
CA LEU A 111 28.72 26.54 -2.21
C LEU A 111 28.11 25.32 -1.51
N LEU A 112 28.41 24.12 -2.00
CA LEU A 112 27.95 22.85 -1.40
C LEU A 112 28.56 22.63 -0.01
N ASP A 113 29.84 22.97 0.17
CA ASP A 113 30.51 22.84 1.47
C ASP A 113 30.01 23.88 2.48
N TRP A 114 29.75 25.10 2.02
CA TRP A 114 29.13 26.15 2.83
C TRP A 114 27.71 25.77 3.27
N ASN A 115 26.88 25.28 2.35
CA ASN A 115 25.52 24.82 2.64
C ASN A 115 25.52 23.66 3.64
N LEU A 116 26.41 22.69 3.46
CA LEU A 116 26.55 21.57 4.38
C LEU A 116 26.93 22.04 5.79
N LYS A 117 27.94 22.92 5.91
CA LYS A 117 28.36 23.48 7.20
C LYS A 117 27.21 24.21 7.91
N ARG A 118 26.44 25.01 7.16
CA ARG A 118 25.26 25.71 7.68
C ARG A 118 24.18 24.73 8.17
N PHE A 119 23.98 23.63 7.46
CA PHE A 119 22.98 22.61 7.80
C PHE A 119 23.38 21.80 9.04
N THR A 120 24.67 21.44 9.16
CA THR A 120 25.19 20.72 10.34
C THR A 120 25.10 21.55 11.61
N THR A 121 25.36 22.86 11.54
CA THR A 121 25.21 23.77 12.69
C THR A 121 23.76 23.91 13.14
N ARG A 122 22.80 23.92 12.20
CA ARG A 122 21.36 23.99 12.53
C ARG A 122 20.80 22.72 13.18
N HIS A 123 21.42 21.57 12.94
CA HIS A 123 20.99 20.27 13.49
C HIS A 123 21.81 19.85 14.72
N GLY A 124 22.55 20.78 15.35
CA GLY A 124 23.24 20.54 16.63
C GLY A 124 24.43 19.57 16.58
N ARG A 125 25.00 19.27 15.40
CA ARG A 125 26.14 18.36 15.25
C ARG A 125 27.46 19.13 15.45
N GLU A 126 27.90 19.26 16.70
CA GLU A 126 29.18 19.88 17.04
C GLU A 126 30.34 19.01 16.51
N GLY A 127 31.03 19.50 15.46
CA GLY A 127 32.10 18.77 14.77
C GLY A 127 31.98 18.76 13.24
N GLY A 128 30.80 19.13 12.69
CA GLY A 128 30.52 19.13 11.25
C GLY A 128 30.25 17.72 10.70
N TYR A 129 30.26 17.58 9.37
CA TYR A 129 30.16 16.30 8.67
C TYR A 129 31.48 16.01 7.96
N ARG A 130 32.03 14.81 8.18
CA ARG A 130 33.15 14.26 7.43
C ARG A 130 32.66 13.09 6.58
N ARG A 131 33.26 12.93 5.41
CA ARG A 131 32.91 11.83 4.50
C ARG A 131 33.21 10.49 5.19
N GLY A 132 32.19 9.63 5.29
CA GLY A 132 32.28 8.34 5.98
C GLY A 132 31.64 8.32 7.37
N ASP A 133 31.18 9.47 7.88
CA ASP A 133 30.39 9.53 9.11
C ASP A 133 29.03 8.85 8.92
N ASP A 134 28.43 8.37 10.02
CA ASP A 134 27.07 7.83 9.98
C ASP A 134 26.06 8.94 9.62
N ILE A 135 25.28 8.65 8.58
CA ILE A 135 24.27 9.52 7.96
C ILE A 135 22.84 9.07 8.30
N SER A 136 22.66 8.02 9.11
CA SER A 136 21.35 7.48 9.47
C SER A 136 20.42 8.50 10.13
N ASP A 137 21.02 9.46 10.86
CA ASP A 137 20.35 10.50 11.65
C ASP A 137 20.50 11.90 11.04
N PHE A 138 21.09 12.04 9.84
CA PHE A 138 21.35 13.33 9.21
C PHE A 138 20.85 13.39 7.75
N PRO A 139 19.91 14.29 7.40
CA PRO A 139 19.34 14.39 6.06
C PRO A 139 20.31 15.05 5.07
N ILE A 140 21.34 14.31 4.66
CA ILE A 140 22.40 14.79 3.77
C ILE A 140 21.89 15.18 2.39
N GLU A 141 20.83 14.52 1.91
CA GLU A 141 20.19 14.82 0.63
C GLU A 141 19.64 16.25 0.62
N GLN A 142 18.98 16.67 1.69
CA GLN A 142 18.44 18.03 1.81
C GLN A 142 19.57 19.07 1.85
N ALA A 143 20.65 18.77 2.57
CA ALA A 143 21.81 19.65 2.66
C ALA A 143 22.52 19.84 1.31
N ARG A 144 22.63 18.77 0.50
CA ARG A 144 23.28 18.82 -0.82
C ARG A 144 22.35 19.31 -1.94
N PHE A 145 21.04 19.06 -1.86
CA PHE A 145 20.07 19.38 -2.93
C PHE A 145 19.33 20.72 -2.74
N ALA A 146 19.64 21.50 -1.71
CA ALA A 146 18.99 22.78 -1.45
C ALA A 146 18.92 23.75 -2.67
N GLY A 147 19.85 23.65 -3.63
CA GLY A 147 19.88 24.48 -4.85
C GLY A 147 19.43 23.79 -6.15
N ILE A 148 18.97 22.54 -6.11
CA ILE A 148 18.75 21.74 -7.32
C ILE A 148 17.62 22.29 -8.20
N TYR A 149 16.50 22.72 -7.61
CA TYR A 149 15.35 23.28 -8.33
C TYR A 149 15.72 24.58 -9.07
N THR A 150 16.49 25.44 -8.41
CA THR A 150 16.99 26.69 -9.00
C THR A 150 17.87 26.41 -10.20
N LEU A 151 18.81 25.46 -10.09
CA LEU A 151 19.72 25.11 -11.19
C LEU A 151 18.98 24.49 -12.39
N ILE A 152 18.02 23.59 -12.16
CA ILE A 152 17.20 23.00 -13.22
C ILE A 152 16.35 24.08 -13.90
N THR A 153 15.75 24.99 -13.13
CA THR A 153 14.92 26.08 -13.67
C THR A 153 15.74 27.03 -14.54
N ILE A 154 16.92 27.45 -14.08
CA ILE A 154 17.81 28.32 -14.88
C ILE A 154 18.28 27.60 -16.16
N SER A 155 18.57 26.29 -16.08
CA SER A 155 18.95 25.51 -17.26
C SER A 155 17.81 25.38 -18.28
N ALA A 156 16.58 25.13 -17.81
CA ALA A 156 15.40 25.05 -18.67
C ALA A 156 15.08 26.39 -19.35
N VAL A 157 15.08 27.48 -18.58
CA VAL A 157 14.87 28.84 -19.08
C VAL A 157 15.98 29.23 -20.05
N GLY A 158 17.24 28.94 -19.74
CA GLY A 158 18.38 29.21 -20.62
C GLY A 158 18.30 28.44 -21.95
N THR A 159 17.82 27.19 -21.91
CA THR A 159 17.60 26.37 -23.10
C THR A 159 16.47 26.91 -23.98
N ALA A 160 15.36 27.34 -23.36
CA ALA A 160 14.25 27.97 -24.07
C ALA A 160 14.67 29.31 -24.69
N ALA A 161 15.35 30.16 -23.91
CA ALA A 161 15.86 31.44 -24.35
C ALA A 161 16.85 31.29 -25.51
N TYR A 162 17.75 30.30 -25.47
CA TYR A 162 18.66 29.99 -26.57
C TYR A 162 17.91 29.69 -27.88
N GLY A 163 16.84 28.87 -27.82
CA GLY A 163 16.02 28.57 -28.99
C GLY A 163 15.28 29.78 -29.56
N VAL A 164 14.75 30.66 -28.69
CA VAL A 164 14.08 31.90 -29.10
C VAL A 164 15.06 32.89 -29.73
N VAL A 165 16.23 33.07 -29.12
CA VAL A 165 17.28 34.00 -29.58
C VAL A 165 17.82 33.61 -30.96
N LEU A 166 17.97 32.32 -31.23
CA LEU A 166 18.32 31.80 -32.56
C LEU A 166 17.18 31.96 -33.56
N ASN A 167 15.93 31.75 -33.14
CA ASN A 167 14.77 31.96 -34.00
C ASN A 167 14.67 33.41 -34.50
N GLU A 168 14.81 34.37 -33.58
CA GLU A 168 14.73 35.80 -33.88
C GLU A 168 15.98 36.34 -34.60
N ARG A 169 16.97 35.49 -34.92
CA ARG A 169 18.24 35.85 -35.60
C ARG A 169 18.95 37.05 -34.96
N THR A 170 18.88 37.15 -33.64
CA THR A 170 19.50 38.23 -32.86
C THR A 170 21.03 38.16 -32.90
N HIS A 171 21.74 39.20 -32.44
CA HIS A 171 23.21 39.23 -32.44
C HIS A 171 23.84 38.00 -31.77
N ILE A 172 24.91 37.45 -32.37
CA ILE A 172 25.58 36.21 -31.95
C ILE A 172 26.06 36.19 -30.48
N ALA A 173 26.24 37.34 -29.86
CA ALA A 173 26.55 37.43 -28.43
C ALA A 173 25.45 36.82 -27.54
N ALA A 174 24.17 36.98 -27.90
CA ALA A 174 23.04 36.48 -27.12
C ALA A 174 23.01 34.95 -26.99
N PRO A 175 23.15 34.14 -28.08
CA PRO A 175 23.21 32.68 -27.95
C PRO A 175 24.47 32.22 -27.20
N LEU A 176 25.59 32.94 -27.30
CA LEU A 176 26.83 32.62 -26.56
C LEU A 176 26.69 32.84 -25.04
N VAL A 177 25.97 33.89 -24.62
CA VAL A 177 25.65 34.10 -23.19
C VAL A 177 24.74 32.98 -22.66
N MET A 178 23.76 32.54 -23.45
CA MET A 178 22.91 31.41 -23.06
C MET A 178 23.72 30.09 -22.99
N GLN A 179 24.71 29.90 -23.88
CA GLN A 179 25.65 28.76 -23.82
C GLN A 179 26.53 28.78 -22.58
N PHE A 180 26.96 29.97 -22.14
CA PHE A 180 27.67 30.14 -20.87
C PHE A 180 26.80 29.74 -19.67
N ILE A 181 25.56 30.24 -19.60
CA ILE A 181 24.62 29.96 -18.49
C ILE A 181 24.24 28.47 -18.43
N THR A 182 23.90 27.88 -19.57
CA THR A 182 23.55 26.45 -19.67
C THR A 182 24.76 25.55 -19.39
N GLY A 183 25.96 25.95 -19.83
CA GLY A 183 27.22 25.29 -19.50
C GLY A 183 27.54 25.32 -18.00
N ALA A 184 27.37 26.49 -17.36
CA ALA A 184 27.57 26.69 -15.93
C ALA A 184 26.59 25.86 -15.08
N THR A 185 25.29 26.02 -15.31
CA THR A 185 24.24 25.30 -14.57
C THR A 185 24.34 23.79 -14.70
N THR A 186 24.66 23.29 -15.90
CA THR A 186 24.85 21.86 -16.13
C THR A 186 26.06 21.32 -15.38
N SER A 187 27.19 22.03 -15.39
CA SER A 187 28.37 21.65 -14.60
C SER A 187 28.09 21.67 -13.10
N SER A 188 27.34 22.65 -12.60
CA SER A 188 26.89 22.69 -11.20
C SER A 188 26.02 21.50 -10.82
N LEU A 189 25.07 21.11 -11.68
CA LEU A 189 24.23 19.92 -11.46
C LEU A 189 25.08 18.64 -11.46
N PHE A 190 26.08 18.53 -12.32
CA PHE A 190 27.00 17.39 -12.31
C PHE A 190 27.79 17.28 -11.02
N THR A 191 28.35 18.38 -10.55
CA THR A 191 29.09 18.45 -9.28
C THR A 191 28.18 18.07 -8.11
N LEU A 192 26.96 18.62 -8.08
CA LEU A 192 25.98 18.35 -7.02
C LEU A 192 25.55 16.88 -6.98
N CYS A 193 25.19 16.28 -8.12
CA CYS A 193 24.83 14.87 -8.20
C CYS A 193 26.01 13.95 -7.88
N GLY A 194 27.21 14.24 -8.39
CA GLY A 194 28.42 13.46 -8.13
C GLY A 194 28.79 13.45 -6.65
N THR A 195 28.81 14.63 -6.02
CA THR A 195 29.11 14.76 -4.59
C THR A 195 28.11 13.99 -3.72
N LEU A 196 26.80 14.11 -3.99
CA LEU A 196 25.80 13.34 -3.23
C LEU A 196 25.96 11.83 -3.44
N LEU A 197 26.20 11.37 -4.67
CA LEU A 197 26.36 9.95 -4.96
C LEU A 197 27.56 9.34 -4.20
N THR A 198 28.65 10.10 -4.10
CA THR A 198 29.82 9.71 -3.31
C THR A 198 29.60 9.78 -1.80
N ASP A 199 28.79 10.73 -1.32
CA ASP A 199 28.46 10.86 0.10
C ASP A 199 27.49 9.74 0.56
N LEU A 200 26.59 9.28 -0.32
CA LEU A 200 25.70 8.13 -0.06
C LEU A 200 26.40 6.77 -0.11
N ASN A 201 27.59 6.69 -0.73
CA ASN A 201 28.33 5.45 -0.92
C ASN A 201 29.82 5.63 -0.57
N PRO A 202 30.15 5.95 0.69
CA PRO A 202 31.53 6.27 1.08
C PRO A 202 32.51 5.12 0.81
N HIS A 203 32.08 3.87 1.03
CA HIS A 203 32.89 2.66 0.81
C HIS A 203 33.05 2.25 -0.67
N ALA A 204 32.23 2.80 -1.57
CA ALA A 204 32.23 2.44 -3.00
C ALA A 204 32.26 3.69 -3.92
N SER A 205 32.79 4.81 -3.41
CA SER A 205 32.76 6.11 -4.10
C SER A 205 33.38 6.09 -5.49
N ALA A 206 34.48 5.35 -5.69
CA ALA A 206 35.12 5.17 -6.99
C ALA A 206 34.24 4.40 -7.98
N THR A 207 33.63 3.29 -7.56
CA THR A 207 32.72 2.46 -8.39
C THR A 207 31.47 3.23 -8.79
N VAL A 208 30.95 4.01 -7.85
CA VAL A 208 29.75 4.83 -8.04
C VAL A 208 30.03 6.01 -8.98
N GLN A 209 31.17 6.67 -8.83
CA GLN A 209 31.61 7.72 -9.77
C GLN A 209 31.94 7.14 -11.16
N ALA A 210 32.54 5.95 -11.22
CA ALA A 210 32.79 5.24 -12.47
C ALA A 210 31.49 4.85 -13.16
N SER A 211 30.49 4.35 -12.44
CA SER A 211 29.16 4.02 -12.97
C SER A 211 28.44 5.28 -13.46
N TYR A 212 28.51 6.37 -12.69
CA TYR A 212 27.97 7.67 -13.06
C TYR A 212 28.65 8.25 -14.32
N ASN A 213 29.95 8.05 -14.47
CA ASN A 213 30.70 8.44 -15.67
C ASN A 213 30.43 7.50 -16.86
N LEU A 214 30.36 6.19 -16.65
CA LEU A 214 30.06 5.17 -17.67
C LEU A 214 28.70 5.43 -18.34
N MET A 215 27.72 5.80 -17.52
CA MET A 215 26.38 6.14 -17.98
C MET A 215 26.34 7.43 -18.83
N LYS A 216 27.42 8.24 -18.82
CA LYS A 216 27.60 9.38 -19.75
C LYS A 216 28.10 8.94 -21.14
N PHE A 217 28.80 7.80 -21.25
CA PHE A 217 29.64 7.46 -22.42
C PHE A 217 29.30 6.15 -23.17
N LEU A 218 28.45 5.29 -22.63
CA LEU A 218 28.25 3.92 -23.15
C LEU A 218 27.78 3.68 -24.61
N PRO A 219 27.19 4.59 -25.41
CA PRO A 219 26.55 4.13 -26.66
C PRO A 219 27.25 4.45 -27.99
N VAL A 220 28.58 4.69 -28.01
CA VAL A 220 29.30 4.91 -29.29
C VAL A 220 29.37 3.63 -30.17
N ALA A 221 29.24 2.44 -29.59
CA ALA A 221 29.44 1.17 -30.30
C ALA A 221 28.22 0.69 -31.13
N MET A 222 26.99 1.10 -30.81
CA MET A 222 25.77 0.59 -31.49
C MET A 222 25.30 1.44 -32.68
N VAL A 223 25.68 2.72 -32.74
CA VAL A 223 25.17 3.65 -33.77
C VAL A 223 25.83 3.46 -35.14
N ARG A 224 27.07 2.92 -35.19
CA ARG A 224 27.79 2.71 -36.46
C ARG A 224 27.18 1.63 -37.38
N ARG A 225 26.26 0.79 -36.89
CA ARG A 225 25.60 -0.26 -37.70
C ARG A 225 24.27 0.15 -38.34
N VAL A 226 23.74 1.35 -38.06
CA VAL A 226 22.43 1.79 -38.57
C VAL A 226 22.61 2.78 -39.72
N ARG A 227 23.16 2.30 -40.84
CA ARG A 227 23.04 2.97 -42.14
C ARG A 227 22.20 2.08 -43.06
N ARG A 228 20.87 2.32 -43.05
CA ARG A 228 19.75 1.93 -43.98
C ARG A 228 18.59 1.14 -43.33
N PRO A 229 17.31 1.32 -43.75
CA PRO A 229 16.61 2.50 -44.25
C PRO A 229 15.52 3.00 -43.28
N ALA A 230 15.30 4.31 -43.20
CA ALA A 230 14.32 4.99 -42.33
C ALA A 230 12.89 4.43 -42.41
N ARG A 231 12.51 3.79 -43.52
CA ARG A 231 11.18 3.18 -43.74
C ARG A 231 10.87 2.03 -42.77
N ARG A 232 11.84 1.18 -42.41
CA ARG A 232 11.63 0.06 -41.46
C ARG A 232 11.48 0.58 -40.03
N VAL A 233 12.23 1.61 -39.66
CA VAL A 233 12.11 2.28 -38.35
C VAL A 233 10.76 2.95 -38.21
N ARG A 234 10.23 3.64 -39.25
CA ARG A 234 8.87 4.20 -39.23
C ARG A 234 7.78 3.14 -39.03
N ILE A 235 7.91 1.96 -39.64
CA ILE A 235 6.95 0.85 -39.45
C ILE A 235 7.03 0.30 -38.03
N ILE A 236 8.24 0.09 -37.50
CA ILE A 236 8.44 -0.40 -36.14
C ILE A 236 7.91 0.62 -35.12
N LEU A 237 8.16 1.92 -35.30
CA LEU A 237 7.65 2.97 -34.42
C LEU A 237 6.13 3.12 -34.49
N LYS A 238 5.53 3.04 -35.69
CA LYS A 238 4.06 3.03 -35.84
C LYS A 238 3.44 1.78 -35.22
N GLY A 239 4.06 0.61 -35.39
CA GLY A 239 3.65 -0.64 -34.76
C GLY A 239 3.75 -0.59 -33.24
N ALA A 240 4.86 -0.07 -32.71
CA ALA A 240 5.06 0.14 -31.28
C ALA A 240 4.06 1.16 -30.70
N GLY A 241 3.78 2.24 -31.44
CA GLY A 241 2.75 3.22 -31.09
C GLY A 241 1.35 2.61 -31.04
N LEU A 242 0.97 1.79 -32.02
CA LEU A 242 -0.31 1.08 -32.03
C LEU A 242 -0.43 0.11 -30.85
N VAL A 243 0.61 -0.67 -30.58
CA VAL A 243 0.65 -1.57 -29.42
C VAL A 243 0.49 -0.78 -28.12
N LEU A 244 1.20 0.36 -27.98
CA LEU A 244 1.07 1.21 -26.80
C LEU A 244 -0.36 1.74 -26.62
N VAL A 245 -1.01 2.20 -27.70
CA VAL A 245 -2.42 2.67 -27.66
C VAL A 245 -3.36 1.54 -27.25
N LEU A 246 -3.21 0.34 -27.82
CA LEU A 246 -4.03 -0.82 -27.43
C LEU A 246 -3.82 -1.20 -25.97
N CYS A 247 -2.59 -1.13 -25.47
CA CYS A 247 -2.29 -1.38 -24.06
C CYS A 247 -2.95 -0.35 -23.13
N ILE A 248 -2.95 0.93 -23.52
CA ILE A 248 -3.62 2.00 -22.75
C ILE A 248 -5.13 1.79 -22.77
N LEU A 249 -5.73 1.51 -23.93
CA LEU A 249 -7.18 1.27 -24.05
C LEU A 249 -7.63 0.05 -23.25
N GLU A 250 -6.87 -1.04 -23.27
CA GLU A 250 -7.18 -2.22 -22.46
C GLU A 250 -7.07 -1.93 -20.96
N ALA A 251 -6.04 -1.18 -20.53
CA ALA A 251 -5.91 -0.78 -19.13
C ALA A 251 -7.08 0.11 -18.67
N LEU A 252 -7.54 1.04 -19.52
CA LEU A 252 -8.72 1.87 -19.24
C LEU A 252 -10.00 1.03 -19.19
N LEU A 253 -10.16 0.07 -20.12
CA LEU A 253 -11.29 -0.85 -20.11
C LEU A 253 -11.29 -1.75 -18.87
N HIS A 254 -10.13 -2.26 -18.46
CA HIS A 254 -9.99 -3.07 -17.24
C HIS A 254 -10.37 -2.26 -16.00
N GLU A 255 -9.90 -1.03 -15.85
CA GLU A 255 -10.29 -0.14 -14.74
C GLU A 255 -11.79 0.17 -14.78
N TYR A 256 -12.37 0.39 -15.97
CA TYR A 256 -13.80 0.62 -16.13
C TYR A 256 -14.63 -0.60 -15.74
N MET A 257 -14.27 -1.80 -16.22
CA MET A 257 -14.95 -3.06 -15.91
C MET A 257 -14.87 -3.43 -14.42
N HIS A 258 -13.78 -3.04 -13.74
CA HIS A 258 -13.57 -3.30 -12.32
C HIS A 258 -13.85 -2.07 -11.45
N SER A 259 -14.51 -1.06 -12.02
CA SER A 259 -14.88 0.12 -11.26
C SER A 259 -15.91 -0.26 -10.19
N ILE A 260 -15.72 0.30 -8.99
CA ILE A 260 -16.64 0.11 -7.87
C ILE A 260 -17.55 1.34 -7.88
N PRO A 261 -18.84 1.18 -8.23
CA PRO A 261 -19.79 2.29 -8.22
C PRO A 261 -19.96 2.81 -6.80
N ARG A 262 -20.22 4.10 -6.66
CA ARG A 262 -20.54 4.68 -5.36
C ARG A 262 -22.02 4.43 -5.07
N PRO A 263 -22.38 3.92 -3.89
CA PRO A 263 -23.78 3.81 -3.52
C PRO A 263 -24.39 5.22 -3.40
N ALA A 264 -25.72 5.34 -3.48
CA ALA A 264 -26.41 6.63 -3.35
C ALA A 264 -26.45 7.16 -1.91
N GLN A 265 -26.42 6.24 -0.93
CA GLN A 265 -26.38 6.50 0.51
C GLN A 265 -25.38 5.54 1.16
N ASP A 266 -24.97 5.84 2.39
CA ASP A 266 -24.11 4.94 3.16
C ASP A 266 -24.89 3.66 3.50
N LEU A 267 -24.46 2.52 2.97
CA LEU A 267 -25.02 1.21 3.29
C LEU A 267 -24.43 0.64 4.57
N ASP A 268 -23.38 1.27 5.10
CA ASP A 268 -22.64 0.81 6.27
C ASP A 268 -22.37 1.93 7.29
N ALA A 269 -23.42 2.66 7.65
CA ALA A 269 -23.36 3.61 8.75
C ALA A 269 -23.20 2.87 10.11
N PRO A 270 -22.54 3.49 11.10
CA PRO A 270 -22.46 2.96 12.47
C PRO A 270 -23.87 2.79 13.06
N PHE A 271 -24.08 1.73 13.84
CA PHE A 271 -25.36 1.50 14.51
C PHE A 271 -25.63 2.49 15.64
N SER A 272 -24.58 2.96 16.30
CA SER A 272 -24.65 4.01 17.31
C SER A 272 -23.49 4.98 17.13
N THR A 273 -23.74 6.25 17.43
CA THR A 273 -22.71 7.31 17.42
C THR A 273 -22.50 7.97 18.78
N GLN A 274 -23.17 7.45 19.81
CA GLN A 274 -23.12 7.93 21.19
C GLN A 274 -23.50 6.80 22.16
N CYS A 275 -23.33 7.00 23.46
CA CYS A 275 -23.83 6.08 24.47
C CYS A 275 -25.36 6.01 24.45
N GLN A 276 -25.88 4.81 24.68
CA GLN A 276 -27.28 4.55 24.98
C GLN A 276 -27.38 4.06 26.43
N ASP A 277 -28.57 4.13 27.03
CA ASP A 277 -28.79 3.50 28.33
C ASP A 277 -28.80 1.97 28.15
N PRO A 278 -27.82 1.23 28.73
CA PRO A 278 -27.71 -0.19 28.48
C PRO A 278 -28.83 -1.00 29.14
N ARG A 279 -29.46 -0.52 30.22
CA ARG A 279 -30.62 -1.20 30.83
C ARG A 279 -31.84 -1.08 29.93
N MET A 280 -32.04 0.09 29.33
CA MET A 280 -33.10 0.26 28.33
C MET A 280 -32.83 -0.59 27.08
N ALA A 281 -31.60 -0.61 26.58
CA ALA A 281 -31.22 -1.44 25.44
C ALA A 281 -31.43 -2.94 25.73
N ALA A 282 -31.02 -3.42 26.90
CA ALA A 282 -31.18 -4.81 27.32
C ALA A 282 -32.65 -5.23 27.55
N SER A 283 -33.56 -4.27 27.74
CA SER A 283 -35.01 -4.55 27.82
C SER A 283 -35.64 -4.90 26.47
N GLN A 284 -34.95 -4.65 25.36
CA GLN A 284 -35.43 -4.95 24.02
C GLN A 284 -35.29 -6.45 23.68
N PRO A 285 -36.08 -6.96 22.72
CA PRO A 285 -35.93 -8.33 22.25
C PRO A 285 -34.52 -8.63 21.73
N ARG A 286 -33.95 -9.75 22.21
CA ARG A 286 -32.63 -10.24 21.85
C ARG A 286 -32.69 -11.25 20.72
N GLU A 287 -31.62 -11.30 19.92
CA GLU A 287 -31.40 -12.36 18.94
C GLU A 287 -30.88 -13.65 19.59
N ASN A 288 -31.02 -14.78 18.90
CA ASN A 288 -30.46 -16.05 19.34
C ASN A 288 -28.96 -16.11 19.01
N ALA A 289 -28.11 -15.78 19.98
CA ALA A 289 -26.69 -15.57 19.78
C ALA A 289 -25.83 -16.13 20.92
N ALA A 290 -24.54 -16.35 20.65
CA ALA A 290 -23.55 -16.70 21.66
C ALA A 290 -22.21 -15.98 21.40
N LEU A 291 -21.49 -15.69 22.49
CA LEU A 291 -20.06 -15.38 22.43
C LEU A 291 -19.31 -16.71 22.29
N VAL A 292 -18.28 -16.80 21.43
CA VAL A 292 -17.57 -18.06 21.14
C VAL A 292 -16.07 -17.85 21.30
N MET A 293 -15.43 -18.69 22.10
CA MET A 293 -13.99 -18.62 22.34
C MET A 293 -13.35 -19.99 22.15
N LEU A 294 -12.39 -20.08 21.23
CA LEU A 294 -11.46 -21.20 21.16
C LEU A 294 -10.28 -20.88 22.09
N ALA A 295 -10.01 -21.73 23.07
CA ALA A 295 -8.91 -21.53 24.00
C ALA A 295 -8.29 -22.86 24.41
N ARG A 296 -7.00 -22.83 24.72
CA ARG A 296 -6.32 -23.96 25.35
C ARG A 296 -6.38 -23.83 26.86
N ASN A 297 -6.26 -24.95 27.56
CA ASN A 297 -6.17 -24.96 29.02
C ASN A 297 -5.03 -24.06 29.55
N SER A 298 -3.91 -23.96 28.82
CA SER A 298 -2.78 -23.09 29.16
C SER A 298 -3.06 -21.59 29.06
N GLU A 299 -4.13 -21.18 28.37
CA GLU A 299 -4.51 -19.77 28.13
C GLU A 299 -5.56 -19.28 29.15
N ARG A 300 -5.79 -20.04 30.23
CA ARG A 300 -6.80 -19.77 31.28
C ARG A 300 -6.80 -18.33 31.76
N ASP A 301 -5.64 -17.79 32.12
CA ASP A 301 -5.54 -16.43 32.66
C ASP A 301 -5.89 -15.35 31.63
N GLU A 302 -5.50 -15.55 30.37
CA GLU A 302 -5.78 -14.63 29.27
C GLU A 302 -7.26 -14.68 28.86
N ALA A 303 -7.83 -15.88 28.81
CA ALA A 303 -9.25 -16.10 28.58
C ALA A 303 -10.09 -15.44 29.69
N ARG A 304 -9.74 -15.67 30.97
CA ARG A 304 -10.43 -15.07 32.11
C ARG A 304 -10.41 -13.54 32.06
N LYS A 305 -9.25 -12.93 31.78
CA LYS A 305 -9.13 -11.47 31.64
C LYS A 305 -9.99 -10.92 30.49
N THR A 306 -10.04 -11.65 29.37
CA THR A 306 -10.87 -11.28 28.22
C THR A 306 -12.35 -11.32 28.59
N ILE A 307 -12.80 -12.39 29.24
CA ILE A 307 -14.20 -12.53 29.68
C ILE A 307 -14.58 -11.44 30.66
N GLN A 308 -13.77 -11.19 31.70
CA GLN A 308 -14.03 -10.11 32.66
C GLN A 308 -14.14 -8.74 31.97
N ASN A 309 -13.34 -8.50 30.93
CA ASN A 309 -13.38 -7.27 30.18
C ASN A 309 -14.63 -7.15 29.29
N ILE A 310 -15.00 -8.17 28.50
CA ILE A 310 -16.22 -8.10 27.68
C ILE A 310 -17.49 -8.11 28.54
N GLU A 311 -17.48 -8.75 29.70
CA GLU A 311 -18.55 -8.64 30.69
C GLU A 311 -18.74 -7.19 31.13
N ALA A 312 -17.66 -6.51 31.53
CA ALA A 312 -17.70 -5.11 31.92
C ALA A 312 -18.12 -4.16 30.79
N GLN A 313 -17.71 -4.44 29.54
CA GLN A 313 -17.99 -3.56 28.41
C GLN A 313 -19.29 -3.87 27.66
N PHE A 314 -19.92 -5.03 27.90
CA PHE A 314 -21.08 -5.48 27.12
C PHE A 314 -21.96 -6.47 27.90
N ASN A 315 -21.40 -7.63 28.25
CA ASN A 315 -22.25 -8.80 28.49
C ASN A 315 -22.96 -8.76 29.85
N GLN A 316 -22.49 -7.97 30.82
CA GLN A 316 -23.16 -7.81 32.12
C GLN A 316 -24.60 -7.27 31.99
N TRP A 317 -24.91 -6.57 30.88
CA TRP A 317 -26.26 -6.04 30.64
C TRP A 317 -27.10 -7.00 29.80
N PHE A 318 -26.51 -7.62 28.77
CA PHE A 318 -27.23 -8.41 27.78
C PHE A 318 -27.29 -9.91 28.08
N ASN A 319 -26.41 -10.44 28.94
CA ASN A 319 -26.42 -11.82 29.45
C ASN A 319 -26.50 -12.89 28.35
N TYR A 320 -25.68 -12.76 27.31
CA TYR A 320 -25.53 -13.80 26.28
C TYR A 320 -24.68 -14.97 26.80
N PRO A 321 -24.95 -16.21 26.36
CA PRO A 321 -24.13 -17.36 26.71
C PRO A 321 -22.74 -17.28 26.07
N VAL A 322 -21.76 -17.87 26.72
CA VAL A 322 -20.38 -18.00 26.23
C VAL A 322 -20.06 -19.46 25.98
N VAL A 323 -19.71 -19.79 24.75
CA VAL A 323 -19.32 -21.14 24.32
C VAL A 323 -17.80 -21.22 24.23
N PHE A 324 -17.20 -22.03 25.09
CA PHE A 324 -15.78 -22.34 25.08
C PHE A 324 -15.53 -23.62 24.31
N LEU A 325 -14.61 -23.55 23.34
CA LEU A 325 -14.19 -24.68 22.50
C LEU A 325 -12.71 -24.99 22.76
N ASN A 326 -12.36 -26.28 22.78
CA ASN A 326 -10.98 -26.74 22.91
C ASN A 326 -10.80 -28.06 22.16
N ASN A 327 -9.61 -28.27 21.57
CA ASN A 327 -9.25 -29.53 20.94
C ASN A 327 -8.85 -30.64 21.94
N GLU A 328 -8.74 -30.29 23.23
CA GLU A 328 -8.46 -31.19 24.33
C GLU A 328 -9.62 -31.18 25.36
N PRO A 329 -9.72 -32.19 26.23
CA PRO A 329 -10.60 -32.14 27.39
C PRO A 329 -10.29 -30.93 28.28
N TRP A 330 -11.35 -30.33 28.83
CA TRP A 330 -11.24 -29.16 29.68
C TRP A 330 -10.70 -29.49 31.07
N ASP A 331 -9.77 -28.66 31.54
CA ASP A 331 -9.34 -28.66 32.93
C ASP A 331 -10.52 -28.23 33.85
N PRO A 332 -10.86 -29.00 34.90
CA PRO A 332 -11.88 -28.62 35.87
C PRO A 332 -11.66 -27.23 36.49
N ASP A 333 -10.41 -26.81 36.68
CA ASP A 333 -10.09 -25.48 37.20
C ASP A 333 -10.44 -24.39 36.19
N PHE A 334 -10.20 -24.64 34.90
CA PHE A 334 -10.61 -23.74 33.81
C PHE A 334 -12.13 -23.58 33.81
N ILE A 335 -12.88 -24.68 33.84
CA ILE A 335 -14.35 -24.64 33.88
C ILE A 335 -14.82 -23.82 35.09
N ARG A 336 -14.29 -24.09 36.29
CA ARG A 336 -14.71 -23.40 37.51
C ARG A 336 -14.46 -21.89 37.44
N GLU A 337 -13.27 -21.47 37.01
CA GLU A 337 -12.90 -20.05 36.95
C GLU A 337 -13.67 -19.27 35.89
N LEU A 338 -13.81 -19.84 34.69
CA LEU A 338 -14.49 -19.16 33.58
C LEU A 338 -16.00 -19.15 33.79
N ASN A 339 -16.59 -20.23 34.31
CA ASN A 339 -18.01 -20.25 34.66
C ASN A 339 -18.35 -19.20 35.74
N ALA A 340 -17.46 -18.96 36.70
CA ALA A 340 -17.64 -17.90 37.70
C ALA A 340 -17.45 -16.47 37.14
N SER A 341 -16.85 -16.33 35.96
CA SER A 341 -16.58 -15.03 35.34
C SER A 341 -17.67 -14.57 34.37
N VAL A 342 -18.57 -15.46 33.93
CA VAL A 342 -19.62 -15.18 32.94
C VAL A 342 -20.92 -14.84 33.68
N SER A 343 -21.60 -13.76 33.28
CA SER A 343 -22.93 -13.41 33.84
C SER A 343 -24.07 -14.26 33.26
N GLY A 344 -23.94 -14.65 31.99
CA GLY A 344 -24.83 -15.58 31.30
C GLY A 344 -24.52 -17.06 31.59
N ASN A 345 -24.86 -17.93 30.64
CA ASN A 345 -24.55 -19.36 30.73
C ASN A 345 -23.20 -19.69 30.04
N ALA A 346 -22.31 -20.40 30.73
CA ALA A 346 -21.07 -20.90 30.14
C ALA A 346 -21.25 -22.34 29.63
N ILE A 347 -20.92 -22.57 28.37
CA ILE A 347 -21.01 -23.88 27.71
C ILE A 347 -19.60 -24.30 27.32
N PHE A 348 -19.15 -25.47 27.77
CA PHE A 348 -17.83 -26.01 27.47
C PHE A 348 -18.00 -27.23 26.55
N ASP A 349 -17.42 -27.16 25.36
CA ASP A 349 -17.46 -28.26 24.39
C ASP A 349 -16.03 -28.63 23.94
N THR A 350 -15.83 -29.91 23.66
CA THR A 350 -14.55 -30.45 23.18
C THR A 350 -14.69 -30.82 21.72
N ILE A 351 -13.82 -30.26 20.88
CA ILE A 351 -13.90 -30.42 19.43
C ILE A 351 -13.71 -31.90 19.08
N PRO A 352 -14.62 -32.51 18.29
CA PRO A 352 -14.46 -33.87 17.83
C PRO A 352 -13.13 -34.05 17.08
N ALA A 353 -12.40 -35.14 17.34
CA ALA A 353 -11.10 -35.39 16.72
C ALA A 353 -11.13 -35.37 15.18
N LYS A 354 -12.24 -35.77 14.56
CA LYS A 354 -12.44 -35.71 13.10
C LYS A 354 -12.38 -34.28 12.53
N ASP A 355 -12.75 -33.28 13.34
CA ASP A 355 -12.80 -31.88 12.94
C ASP A 355 -11.49 -31.14 13.25
N TRP A 356 -10.60 -31.77 14.04
CA TRP A 356 -9.26 -31.30 14.40
C TRP A 356 -8.15 -32.28 13.97
N SER A 357 -8.33 -32.99 12.86
CA SER A 357 -7.34 -33.93 12.30
C SER A 357 -7.19 -33.74 10.79
N TYR A 358 -6.26 -34.47 10.18
CA TYR A 358 -6.09 -34.47 8.73
C TYR A 358 -7.29 -35.11 8.04
N PRO A 359 -7.88 -34.47 7.02
CA PRO A 359 -8.91 -35.12 6.22
C PRO A 359 -8.31 -36.27 5.38
N PRO A 360 -9.14 -37.25 4.95
CA PRO A 360 -8.64 -38.47 4.29
C PRO A 360 -7.85 -38.28 2.99
N TRP A 361 -7.99 -37.11 2.33
CA TRP A 361 -7.29 -36.79 1.08
C TRP A 361 -5.98 -36.03 1.29
N VAL A 362 -5.61 -35.70 2.53
CA VAL A 362 -4.32 -35.08 2.86
C VAL A 362 -3.39 -36.14 3.43
N ASP A 363 -2.24 -36.32 2.80
CA ASP A 363 -1.17 -37.17 3.34
C ASP A 363 -0.46 -36.43 4.50
N PRO A 364 -0.53 -36.94 5.75
CA PRO A 364 0.12 -36.31 6.89
C PRO A 364 1.64 -36.19 6.75
N ALA A 365 2.30 -37.13 6.04
CA ALA A 365 3.75 -37.08 5.84
C ALA A 365 4.13 -35.91 4.92
N ALA A 366 3.45 -35.79 3.78
CA ALA A 366 3.63 -34.67 2.86
C ALA A 366 3.29 -33.32 3.50
N ALA A 367 2.20 -33.25 4.29
CA ALA A 367 1.80 -32.05 5.03
C ALA A 367 2.90 -31.59 6.00
N ARG A 368 3.44 -32.49 6.82
CA ARG A 368 4.53 -32.16 7.75
C ARG A 368 5.81 -31.75 7.04
N GLN A 369 6.11 -32.35 5.88
CA GLN A 369 7.24 -31.91 5.06
C GLN A 369 7.04 -30.48 4.55
N SER A 370 5.84 -30.13 4.07
CA SER A 370 5.50 -28.76 3.68
C SER A 370 5.63 -27.79 4.86
N MET A 371 5.13 -28.14 6.04
CA MET A 371 5.28 -27.31 7.25
C MET A 371 6.74 -27.12 7.66
N ALA A 372 7.57 -28.16 7.55
CA ALA A 372 9.00 -28.05 7.80
C ALA A 372 9.68 -27.07 6.82
N GLN A 373 9.29 -27.08 5.54
CA GLN A 373 9.76 -26.11 4.54
C GLN A 373 9.26 -24.69 4.85
N GLN A 374 8.02 -24.53 5.30
CA GLN A 374 7.47 -23.24 5.71
C GLN A 374 8.22 -22.68 6.93
N ALA A 375 8.60 -23.54 7.88
CA ALA A 375 9.44 -23.16 9.01
C ALA A 375 10.82 -22.65 8.57
N THR A 376 11.48 -23.33 7.62
CA THR A 376 12.81 -22.91 7.12
C THR A 376 12.77 -21.62 6.30
N THR A 377 11.63 -21.31 5.68
CA THR A 377 11.40 -20.07 4.93
C THR A 377 10.80 -18.94 5.77
N ASN A 378 10.72 -19.12 7.10
CA ASN A 378 10.19 -18.13 8.05
C ASN A 378 8.75 -17.69 7.77
N VAL A 379 7.90 -18.60 7.25
CA VAL A 379 6.47 -18.35 7.15
C VAL A 379 5.87 -18.29 8.55
N TRP A 380 5.20 -17.19 8.88
CA TRP A 380 4.60 -16.98 10.19
C TRP A 380 3.64 -18.13 10.55
N ASN A 381 3.90 -18.80 11.67
CA ASN A 381 3.23 -20.01 12.15
C ASN A 381 3.18 -21.20 11.16
N GLY A 382 3.87 -21.16 10.01
CA GLY A 382 3.80 -22.21 8.99
C GLY A 382 4.46 -23.55 9.38
N GLY A 383 5.24 -23.57 10.48
CA GLY A 383 5.79 -24.80 11.05
C GLY A 383 4.92 -25.47 12.12
N LYS A 384 3.78 -24.87 12.49
CA LYS A 384 2.98 -25.30 13.65
C LYS A 384 1.74 -26.07 13.21
N GLU A 385 1.80 -27.41 13.25
CA GLU A 385 0.70 -28.31 12.87
C GLU A 385 -0.64 -27.94 13.53
N SER A 386 -0.66 -27.65 14.83
CA SER A 386 -1.88 -27.22 15.55
C SER A 386 -2.47 -25.91 15.01
N TYR A 387 -1.64 -25.01 14.48
CA TYR A 387 -2.11 -23.75 13.89
C TYR A 387 -2.80 -23.99 12.54
N HIS A 388 -2.31 -24.94 11.73
CA HIS A 388 -2.98 -25.36 10.49
C HIS A 388 -4.35 -26.00 10.79
N HIS A 389 -4.43 -26.85 11.83
CA HIS A 389 -5.71 -27.40 12.28
C HIS A 389 -6.68 -26.31 12.74
N MET A 390 -6.20 -25.34 13.53
CA MET A 390 -7.00 -24.20 13.98
C MET A 390 -7.56 -23.39 12.80
N CYS A 391 -6.72 -23.01 11.83
CA CYS A 391 -7.17 -22.22 10.68
C CYS A 391 -8.19 -22.98 9.83
N ARG A 392 -8.00 -24.30 9.63
CA ARG A 392 -8.98 -25.14 8.92
C ARG A 392 -10.30 -25.27 9.71
N PHE A 393 -10.21 -25.45 11.03
CA PHE A 393 -11.36 -25.59 11.91
C PHE A 393 -12.25 -24.34 11.89
N TYR A 394 -11.65 -23.16 12.09
CA TYR A 394 -12.36 -21.89 11.99
C TYR A 394 -12.90 -21.66 10.57
N SER A 395 -12.18 -22.08 9.52
CA SER A 395 -12.66 -21.91 8.15
C SER A 395 -13.90 -22.74 7.80
N GLY A 396 -14.15 -23.86 8.48
CA GLY A 396 -15.03 -24.89 7.91
C GLY A 396 -16.00 -25.58 8.84
N THR A 397 -15.58 -25.94 10.04
CA THR A 397 -16.30 -26.95 10.83
C THR A 397 -16.92 -26.38 12.10
N PHE A 398 -16.38 -25.31 12.69
CA PHE A 398 -16.86 -24.84 14.00
C PHE A 398 -18.36 -24.45 13.98
N TYR A 399 -18.84 -23.84 12.89
CA TYR A 399 -20.25 -23.43 12.74
C TYR A 399 -21.25 -24.59 12.82
N THR A 400 -20.79 -25.82 12.61
CA THR A 400 -21.60 -27.05 12.58
C THR A 400 -21.52 -27.85 13.87
N LEU A 401 -20.76 -27.37 14.86
CA LEU A 401 -20.67 -28.04 16.15
C LEU A 401 -22.04 -28.09 16.85
N PRO A 402 -22.36 -29.21 17.54
CA PRO A 402 -23.60 -29.34 18.30
C PRO A 402 -23.82 -28.20 19.31
N ALA A 403 -22.75 -27.74 19.97
CA ALA A 403 -22.81 -26.63 20.92
C ALA A 403 -23.23 -25.30 20.27
N LEU A 404 -23.01 -25.12 18.97
CA LEU A 404 -23.40 -23.92 18.23
C LEU A 404 -24.71 -24.08 17.47
N ALA A 405 -25.22 -25.31 17.31
CA ALA A 405 -26.45 -25.59 16.55
C ALA A 405 -27.68 -24.78 17.00
N PRO A 406 -27.89 -24.50 18.31
CA PRO A 406 -29.03 -23.70 18.73
C PRO A 406 -28.94 -22.23 18.30
N PHE A 407 -27.75 -21.69 18.09
CA PHE A 407 -27.55 -20.25 17.86
C PHE A 407 -27.61 -19.89 16.38
N LYS A 408 -28.14 -18.70 16.12
CA LYS A 408 -28.12 -18.06 14.79
C LYS A 408 -26.89 -17.18 14.63
N TRP A 409 -26.51 -16.44 15.66
CA TRP A 409 -25.37 -15.53 15.60
C TRP A 409 -24.22 -15.98 16.50
N TYR A 410 -22.99 -15.66 16.10
CA TYR A 410 -21.84 -15.78 16.97
C TYR A 410 -21.05 -14.48 17.02
N TRP A 411 -20.38 -14.25 18.15
CA TRP A 411 -19.31 -13.27 18.28
C TRP A 411 -18.05 -13.98 18.71
N ARG A 412 -17.04 -14.03 17.84
CA ARG A 412 -15.74 -14.63 18.15
C ARG A 412 -14.94 -13.77 19.13
N LEU A 413 -14.45 -14.43 20.18
CA LEU A 413 -13.51 -13.93 21.16
C LEU A 413 -12.24 -14.77 21.11
N GLU A 414 -11.09 -14.14 21.34
CA GLU A 414 -9.81 -14.81 21.51
C GLU A 414 -9.23 -14.50 22.89
N PRO A 415 -8.46 -15.40 23.51
CA PRO A 415 -7.69 -15.06 24.70
C PRO A 415 -6.74 -13.87 24.45
N GLY A 416 -6.64 -12.97 25.43
CA GLY A 416 -5.69 -11.84 25.40
C GLY A 416 -6.19 -10.58 24.70
N VAL A 417 -7.46 -10.54 24.25
CA VAL A 417 -8.04 -9.34 23.63
C VAL A 417 -8.67 -8.41 24.68
N ARG A 418 -8.82 -7.13 24.32
CA ARG A 418 -9.42 -6.12 25.18
C ARG A 418 -10.35 -5.21 24.38
N TYR A 419 -11.52 -4.95 24.95
CA TYR A 419 -12.49 -3.95 24.54
C TYR A 419 -12.25 -2.68 25.36
N THR A 420 -12.07 -1.57 24.65
CA THR A 420 -11.69 -0.28 25.25
C THR A 420 -12.87 0.67 25.41
N CYS A 421 -14.04 0.35 24.87
CA CYS A 421 -15.25 1.17 24.91
C CYS A 421 -16.44 0.35 25.41
N ALA A 422 -17.41 1.01 26.02
CA ALA A 422 -18.68 0.42 26.43
C ALA A 422 -19.61 0.24 25.22
N ILE A 423 -20.21 -0.94 25.07
CA ILE A 423 -21.02 -1.35 23.91
C ILE A 423 -22.51 -1.32 24.27
N THR A 424 -23.07 -0.12 24.35
CA THR A 424 -24.34 0.14 25.04
C THR A 424 -25.62 -0.22 24.28
N TYR A 425 -25.50 -0.93 23.16
CA TYR A 425 -26.61 -1.49 22.39
C TYR A 425 -26.31 -2.95 22.08
N ASP A 426 -27.34 -3.72 21.70
CA ASP A 426 -27.18 -5.13 21.32
C ASP A 426 -26.69 -5.22 19.85
N PRO A 427 -25.44 -5.65 19.59
CA PRO A 427 -24.91 -5.74 18.24
C PRO A 427 -25.57 -6.83 17.42
N PHE A 428 -26.03 -7.93 18.02
CA PHE A 428 -26.72 -9.00 17.31
C PHE A 428 -28.08 -8.52 16.81
N ALA A 429 -28.85 -7.88 17.69
CA ALA A 429 -30.13 -7.28 17.29
C ALA A 429 -29.95 -6.17 16.25
N ALA A 430 -28.88 -5.37 16.36
CA ALA A 430 -28.57 -4.34 15.37
C ALA A 430 -28.21 -4.94 14.00
N MET A 431 -27.38 -5.99 13.97
CA MET A 431 -27.03 -6.72 12.74
C MET A 431 -28.28 -7.30 12.08
N ALA A 432 -29.15 -7.96 12.84
CA ALA A 432 -30.39 -8.52 12.33
C ALA A 432 -31.35 -7.44 11.79
N ARG A 433 -31.57 -6.36 12.55
CA ARG A 433 -32.47 -5.25 12.19
C ARG A 433 -32.06 -4.53 10.90
N HIS A 434 -30.75 -4.39 10.67
CA HIS A 434 -30.22 -3.74 9.48
C HIS A 434 -29.92 -4.72 8.33
N GLY A 435 -30.30 -6.00 8.49
CA GLY A 435 -30.08 -7.03 7.47
C GLY A 435 -28.60 -7.24 7.14
N LYS A 436 -27.72 -7.08 8.14
CA LYS A 436 -26.29 -7.41 8.02
C LYS A 436 -26.09 -8.92 8.19
N THR A 437 -24.91 -9.41 7.83
CA THR A 437 -24.57 -10.85 7.90
C THR A 437 -23.19 -11.07 8.48
N TYR A 438 -22.22 -10.21 8.19
CA TYR A 438 -20.85 -10.34 8.69
C TYR A 438 -20.31 -8.98 9.12
N GLY A 439 -19.83 -8.92 10.37
CA GLY A 439 -19.32 -7.71 10.99
C GLY A 439 -17.91 -7.86 11.52
N PHE A 440 -17.09 -6.81 11.37
CA PHE A 440 -15.67 -6.79 11.73
C PHE A 440 -15.26 -5.44 12.33
N THR A 441 -14.10 -5.39 12.99
CA THR A 441 -13.48 -4.13 13.48
C THR A 441 -12.24 -3.75 12.67
N ILE A 442 -11.30 -4.70 12.47
CA ILE A 442 -10.00 -4.43 11.87
C ILE A 442 -9.89 -5.10 10.48
N ALA A 443 -9.27 -4.38 9.54
CA ALA A 443 -8.97 -4.86 8.20
C ALA A 443 -7.49 -4.63 7.86
N LEU A 444 -6.77 -5.66 7.44
CA LEU A 444 -5.33 -5.63 7.24
C LEU A 444 -4.86 -6.46 6.03
N TRP A 445 -3.59 -6.33 5.67
CA TRP A 445 -2.98 -7.17 4.64
C TRP A 445 -2.59 -8.53 5.20
N GLU A 446 -2.90 -9.59 4.47
CA GLU A 446 -2.36 -10.91 4.74
C GLU A 446 -0.86 -10.95 4.42
N GLU A 447 -0.15 -11.78 5.16
CA GLU A 447 1.25 -12.10 4.93
C GLU A 447 1.37 -12.91 3.62
N PRO A 448 1.96 -12.36 2.55
CA PRO A 448 1.90 -12.96 1.20
C PRO A 448 2.43 -14.39 1.15
N ALA A 449 3.46 -14.73 1.93
CA ALA A 449 4.11 -16.05 1.89
C ALA A 449 3.19 -17.21 2.30
N THR A 450 2.06 -16.90 2.94
CA THR A 450 1.23 -17.89 3.63
C THR A 450 0.12 -18.49 2.77
N CYS A 451 -0.32 -17.74 1.75
CA CYS A 451 -1.43 -18.14 0.89
C CYS A 451 -1.22 -17.77 -0.59
N PRO A 452 -0.05 -18.12 -1.19
CA PRO A 452 0.25 -17.77 -2.58
C PRO A 452 -0.79 -18.29 -3.59
N SER A 453 -1.48 -19.40 -3.33
CA SER A 453 -2.47 -19.96 -4.26
C SER A 453 -3.95 -19.77 -3.86
N LEU A 454 -4.24 -19.27 -2.66
CA LEU A 454 -5.61 -19.16 -2.13
C LEU A 454 -6.56 -18.38 -3.06
N PHE A 455 -6.15 -17.18 -3.50
CA PHE A 455 -6.99 -16.36 -4.36
C PHE A 455 -7.33 -17.04 -5.70
N ARG A 456 -6.38 -17.82 -6.25
CA ARG A 456 -6.61 -18.59 -7.46
C ARG A 456 -7.64 -19.69 -7.23
N ALA A 457 -7.56 -20.40 -6.11
CA ALA A 457 -8.51 -21.44 -5.76
C ALA A 457 -9.94 -20.88 -5.60
N VAL A 458 -10.09 -19.71 -4.96
CA VAL A 458 -11.40 -19.04 -4.83
C VAL A 458 -11.92 -18.55 -6.19
N ASP A 459 -11.07 -17.96 -7.05
CA ASP A 459 -11.51 -17.54 -8.40
C ASP A 459 -11.86 -18.74 -9.30
N ASP A 460 -11.14 -19.86 -9.18
CA ASP A 460 -11.44 -21.11 -9.88
C ASP A 460 -12.81 -21.65 -9.44
N PHE A 461 -13.13 -21.63 -8.13
CA PHE A 461 -14.46 -21.98 -7.63
C PHE A 461 -15.55 -21.05 -8.19
N ARG A 462 -15.33 -19.73 -8.15
CA ARG A 462 -16.25 -18.72 -8.67
C ARG A 462 -16.59 -18.98 -10.13
N ARG A 463 -15.58 -19.25 -10.97
CA ARG A 463 -15.77 -19.57 -12.39
C ARG A 463 -16.50 -20.89 -12.60
N ALA A 464 -16.12 -21.93 -11.85
CA ALA A 464 -16.73 -23.26 -11.96
C ALA A 464 -18.24 -23.24 -11.62
N HIS A 465 -18.65 -22.32 -10.75
CA HIS A 465 -20.06 -22.14 -10.34
C HIS A 465 -20.74 -20.96 -11.04
N ALA A 466 -20.11 -20.36 -12.05
CA ALA A 466 -20.61 -19.21 -12.80
C ALA A 466 -21.07 -18.03 -11.90
N LEU A 467 -20.41 -17.83 -10.76
CA LEU A 467 -20.73 -16.74 -9.83
C LEU A 467 -20.28 -15.40 -10.44
N PRO A 468 -21.17 -14.39 -10.47
CA PRO A 468 -20.88 -13.10 -11.07
C PRO A 468 -19.81 -12.36 -10.27
N GLN A 469 -19.11 -11.47 -10.95
CA GLN A 469 -18.16 -10.58 -10.30
C GLN A 469 -18.92 -9.41 -9.67
N THR A 470 -18.87 -9.31 -8.34
CA THR A 470 -19.60 -8.28 -7.59
C THR A 470 -18.71 -7.05 -7.32
N PRO A 471 -19.29 -5.89 -6.97
CA PRO A 471 -18.52 -4.75 -6.46
C PRO A 471 -17.65 -5.10 -5.24
N ASN A 472 -18.13 -6.01 -4.37
CA ASN A 472 -17.37 -6.55 -3.25
C ASN A 472 -16.13 -7.32 -3.74
N TRP A 473 -16.28 -8.20 -4.72
CA TRP A 473 -15.12 -8.87 -5.31
C TRP A 473 -14.13 -7.87 -5.92
N ASN A 474 -14.61 -6.85 -6.64
CA ASN A 474 -13.76 -5.81 -7.22
C ASN A 474 -12.96 -5.02 -6.17
N ALA A 475 -13.51 -4.87 -4.96
CA ALA A 475 -12.82 -4.21 -3.84
C ALA A 475 -11.56 -4.94 -3.38
N LEU A 476 -11.48 -6.25 -3.61
CA LEU A 476 -10.32 -7.08 -3.31
C LEU A 476 -9.24 -7.03 -4.42
N LEU A 477 -9.53 -6.43 -5.57
CA LEU A 477 -8.59 -6.39 -6.68
C LEU A 477 -7.66 -5.20 -6.60
N THR A 478 -6.45 -5.38 -7.14
CA THR A 478 -5.51 -4.28 -7.34
C THR A 478 -5.79 -3.60 -8.69
N THR A 479 -6.70 -2.61 -8.69
CA THR A 479 -7.09 -1.84 -9.89
C THR A 479 -6.31 -0.51 -9.99
N ASN A 480 -6.27 0.25 -8.89
CA ASN A 480 -5.67 1.59 -8.87
C ASN A 480 -4.15 1.63 -8.72
N SER A 481 -3.56 2.64 -9.40
CA SER A 481 -2.14 2.97 -9.58
C SER A 481 -1.40 3.47 -8.34
N GLY A 482 -1.60 2.85 -7.18
CA GLY A 482 -0.98 3.32 -5.93
C GLY A 482 0.53 3.11 -5.83
N ASP A 483 1.05 1.98 -6.34
CA ASP A 483 2.42 1.54 -6.04
C ASP A 483 3.16 0.89 -7.26
N THR A 484 2.97 1.38 -8.49
CA THR A 484 3.42 0.76 -9.79
C THR A 484 4.69 -0.13 -9.83
N PRO A 485 4.77 -1.17 -10.71
CA PRO A 485 3.71 -1.84 -11.49
C PRO A 485 3.67 -3.36 -11.25
N TRP A 486 2.49 -3.99 -11.37
CA TRP A 486 2.39 -5.45 -11.55
C TRP A 486 2.78 -5.88 -12.98
N TYR A 487 3.80 -5.20 -13.52
CA TYR A 487 4.39 -5.15 -14.87
C TYR A 487 3.48 -4.65 -16.03
N LEU A 488 2.88 -3.49 -15.79
CA LEU A 488 2.45 -2.47 -16.77
C LEU A 488 1.22 -2.75 -17.65
N ARG A 489 0.26 -3.54 -17.16
CA ARG A 489 -1.21 -3.40 -17.35
C ARG A 489 -1.95 -3.91 -18.61
N PRO A 490 -1.36 -4.31 -19.74
CA PRO A 490 -2.14 -4.88 -20.83
C PRO A 490 -2.35 -6.38 -20.67
N TYR A 491 -3.54 -6.86 -21.05
CA TYR A 491 -3.97 -8.25 -21.01
C TYR A 491 -2.94 -9.35 -21.37
N PRO A 492 -2.06 -9.27 -22.40
CA PRO A 492 -1.20 -10.41 -22.67
C PRO A 492 -0.16 -10.62 -21.56
N LEU A 493 0.32 -9.56 -20.92
CA LEU A 493 1.31 -9.65 -19.85
C LEU A 493 0.67 -10.18 -18.56
N ARG A 494 -0.48 -9.62 -18.18
CA ARG A 494 -1.25 -10.04 -17.00
C ARG A 494 -1.47 -11.54 -16.97
N LYS A 495 -1.94 -12.08 -18.09
CA LYS A 495 -2.19 -13.51 -18.30
C LYS A 495 -0.91 -14.34 -18.32
N LEU A 496 0.17 -13.84 -18.92
CA LEU A 496 1.45 -14.54 -18.96
C LEU A 496 2.03 -14.74 -17.55
N ALA A 497 2.00 -13.73 -16.68
CA ALA A 497 2.47 -13.92 -15.31
C ALA A 497 1.61 -14.91 -14.52
N ALA A 498 0.29 -14.90 -14.70
CA ALA A 498 -0.57 -15.92 -14.09
C ALA A 498 -0.21 -17.33 -14.56
N LEU A 499 0.04 -17.51 -15.87
CA LEU A 499 0.50 -18.79 -16.43
C LEU A 499 1.85 -19.23 -15.86
N LEU A 500 2.76 -18.29 -15.62
CA LEU A 500 4.06 -18.53 -14.98
C LEU A 500 3.97 -18.74 -13.46
N GLY A 501 2.77 -18.82 -12.90
CA GLY A 501 2.56 -19.15 -11.49
C GLY A 501 2.71 -17.98 -10.52
N ALA A 502 2.53 -16.72 -10.98
CA ALA A 502 2.56 -15.57 -10.08
C ALA A 502 1.60 -15.72 -8.90
N ALA A 503 2.09 -15.53 -7.67
CA ALA A 503 1.30 -15.66 -6.45
C ALA A 503 0.14 -14.64 -6.40
N HIS A 504 -0.96 -15.03 -5.75
CA HIS A 504 -2.16 -14.22 -5.53
C HIS A 504 -2.84 -13.73 -6.81
N THR A 505 -2.64 -14.44 -7.93
CA THR A 505 -3.25 -14.12 -9.23
C THR A 505 -4.26 -15.17 -9.66
N SER A 506 -5.37 -14.71 -10.22
CA SER A 506 -6.34 -15.53 -10.93
C SER A 506 -5.76 -16.04 -12.26
N ARG A 507 -6.39 -17.04 -12.88
CA ARG A 507 -5.98 -17.52 -14.22
C ARG A 507 -6.11 -16.45 -15.31
N ALA A 508 -6.97 -15.44 -15.11
CA ALA A 508 -7.10 -14.32 -16.03
C ALA A 508 -6.05 -13.23 -15.82
N GLY A 509 -5.24 -13.32 -14.76
CA GLY A 509 -4.21 -12.35 -14.42
C GLY A 509 -4.64 -11.30 -13.39
N ASP A 510 -5.88 -11.30 -12.91
CA ASP A 510 -6.30 -10.36 -11.86
C ASP A 510 -5.62 -10.73 -10.54
N ARG A 511 -5.21 -9.71 -9.77
CA ARG A 511 -4.40 -9.89 -8.57
C ARG A 511 -5.13 -9.40 -7.33
N TRP A 512 -5.18 -10.23 -6.31
CA TRP A 512 -5.67 -9.88 -4.98
C TRP A 512 -4.78 -8.82 -4.34
N ASN A 513 -5.40 -7.84 -3.70
CA ASN A 513 -4.72 -6.78 -2.95
C ASN A 513 -4.27 -7.22 -1.54
N LEU A 514 -4.45 -8.50 -1.19
CA LEU A 514 -4.14 -9.14 0.10
C LEU A 514 -4.97 -8.65 1.29
N CYS A 515 -5.94 -7.78 1.07
CA CYS A 515 -6.78 -7.28 2.14
C CYS A 515 -7.76 -8.35 2.62
N HIS A 516 -7.93 -8.41 3.94
CA HIS A 516 -8.89 -9.25 4.63
C HIS A 516 -9.34 -8.60 5.94
N TYR A 517 -10.50 -9.03 6.44
CA TYR A 517 -11.02 -8.76 7.78
C TYR A 517 -10.34 -9.66 8.79
N TRP A 518 -9.91 -9.08 9.90
CA TRP A 518 -9.14 -9.81 10.90
C TRP A 518 -10.07 -10.60 11.81
N SER A 519 -10.11 -11.93 11.60
CA SER A 519 -11.16 -12.81 12.11
C SER A 519 -11.15 -13.05 13.62
N ASN A 520 -10.15 -12.56 14.37
CA ASN A 520 -10.19 -12.68 15.83
C ASN A 520 -11.34 -11.87 16.46
N PHE A 521 -11.85 -10.87 15.76
CA PHE A 521 -13.14 -10.24 16.02
C PHE A 521 -14.05 -10.49 14.83
N GLU A 522 -15.14 -11.20 15.05
CA GLU A 522 -16.20 -11.40 14.05
C GLU A 522 -17.54 -11.47 14.77
N ILE A 523 -18.54 -10.72 14.29
CA ILE A 523 -19.95 -10.92 14.64
C ILE A 523 -20.67 -11.32 13.37
N ALA A 524 -21.18 -12.53 13.28
CA ALA A 524 -21.74 -13.01 12.03
C ALA A 524 -22.87 -14.02 12.18
N ASP A 525 -23.69 -14.11 11.13
CA ASP A 525 -24.78 -15.07 10.99
C ASP A 525 -24.19 -16.46 10.66
N LEU A 526 -24.40 -17.43 11.54
CA LEU A 526 -23.99 -18.82 11.37
C LEU A 526 -24.68 -19.47 10.17
N ASP A 527 -25.88 -19.02 9.79
CA ASP A 527 -26.62 -19.55 8.65
C ASP A 527 -25.88 -19.31 7.33
N PHE A 528 -25.12 -18.21 7.21
CA PHE A 528 -24.26 -17.95 6.05
C PHE A 528 -23.22 -19.05 5.88
N PHE A 529 -22.51 -19.38 6.97
CA PHE A 529 -21.45 -20.39 6.97
C PHE A 529 -21.99 -21.82 6.87
N ARG A 530 -23.18 -22.08 7.42
CA ARG A 530 -23.91 -23.35 7.24
C ARG A 530 -24.51 -23.50 5.86
N GLY A 531 -24.70 -22.39 5.14
CA GLY A 531 -25.31 -22.33 3.84
C GLY A 531 -24.58 -23.16 2.78
N PRO A 532 -25.30 -23.68 1.77
CA PRO A 532 -24.73 -24.58 0.77
C PRO A 532 -23.61 -23.93 -0.06
N GLN A 533 -23.68 -22.61 -0.29
CA GLN A 533 -22.67 -21.90 -1.08
C GLN A 533 -21.32 -21.80 -0.34
N TYR A 534 -21.32 -21.41 0.94
CA TYR A 534 -20.11 -21.36 1.74
C TYR A 534 -19.53 -22.76 1.94
N GLN A 535 -20.38 -23.74 2.28
CA GLN A 535 -19.94 -25.13 2.47
C GLN A 535 -19.38 -25.74 1.19
N ALA A 536 -19.92 -25.41 0.01
CA ALA A 536 -19.35 -25.83 -1.27
C ALA A 536 -17.97 -25.19 -1.52
N LEU A 537 -17.82 -23.90 -1.21
CA LEU A 537 -16.53 -23.20 -1.31
C LEU A 537 -15.50 -23.81 -0.36
N PHE A 538 -15.84 -23.98 0.92
CA PHE A 538 -14.95 -24.59 1.90
C PHE A 538 -14.52 -25.99 1.47
N LYS A 539 -15.45 -26.86 1.04
CA LYS A 539 -15.11 -28.21 0.53
C LYS A 539 -14.20 -28.16 -0.69
N HIS A 540 -14.36 -27.17 -1.56
CA HIS A 540 -13.45 -26.96 -2.69
C HIS A 540 -12.04 -26.61 -2.21
N LEU A 541 -11.92 -25.65 -1.29
CA LEU A 541 -10.64 -25.22 -0.71
C LEU A 541 -9.97 -26.33 0.12
N ASP A 542 -10.74 -27.07 0.91
CA ASP A 542 -10.21 -28.13 1.77
C ASP A 542 -9.61 -29.28 0.94
N ARG A 543 -10.17 -29.54 -0.25
CA ARG A 543 -9.65 -30.55 -1.19
C ARG A 543 -8.37 -30.13 -1.92
N THR A 544 -8.03 -28.85 -1.98
CA THR A 544 -6.75 -28.43 -2.59
C THR A 544 -5.55 -28.70 -1.68
N GLY A 545 -5.79 -28.92 -0.38
CA GLY A 545 -4.74 -29.13 0.62
C GLY A 545 -4.00 -27.86 1.04
N GLY A 546 -4.44 -26.67 0.60
CA GLY A 546 -3.77 -25.40 0.89
C GLY A 546 -3.71 -25.03 2.38
N PHE A 547 -4.62 -25.56 3.20
CA PHE A 547 -4.54 -25.43 4.66
C PHE A 547 -3.31 -26.09 5.28
N TYR A 548 -2.69 -27.07 4.63
CA TYR A 548 -1.56 -27.84 5.16
C TYR A 548 -0.29 -27.71 4.34
N HIS A 549 -0.40 -27.65 3.01
CA HIS A 549 0.75 -27.47 2.12
C HIS A 549 1.19 -26.00 1.98
N GLU A 550 0.27 -25.07 2.25
CA GLU A 550 0.54 -23.67 2.54
C GLU A 550 0.06 -23.39 3.99
N ARG A 551 -0.13 -22.12 4.36
CA ARG A 551 -0.68 -21.68 5.65
C ARG A 551 -1.93 -20.85 5.38
N TRP A 552 -3.00 -21.44 4.86
CA TRP A 552 -4.24 -20.67 4.67
C TRP A 552 -4.88 -20.35 6.02
N GLY A 553 -5.00 -19.06 6.33
CA GLY A 553 -5.67 -18.58 7.53
C GLY A 553 -7.18 -18.54 7.32
N ASP A 554 -7.94 -18.66 8.40
CA ASP A 554 -9.40 -18.45 8.38
C ASP A 554 -9.78 -17.01 8.01
N ALA A 555 -9.02 -16.01 8.48
CA ALA A 555 -9.25 -14.61 8.20
C ALA A 555 -9.34 -14.27 6.68
N PRO A 556 -8.34 -14.60 5.83
CA PRO A 556 -8.47 -14.40 4.39
C PRO A 556 -9.50 -15.34 3.74
N VAL A 557 -9.74 -16.55 4.26
CA VAL A 557 -10.77 -17.45 3.72
C VAL A 557 -12.17 -16.87 3.91
N HIS A 558 -12.51 -16.43 5.12
CA HIS A 558 -13.79 -15.79 5.42
C HIS A 558 -13.95 -14.52 4.59
N SER A 559 -12.90 -13.69 4.52
CA SER A 559 -12.93 -12.42 3.79
C SER A 559 -13.16 -12.61 2.29
N LEU A 560 -12.47 -13.56 1.66
CA LEU A 560 -12.69 -13.90 0.26
C LEU A 560 -14.10 -14.47 0.04
N ALA A 561 -14.60 -15.30 0.97
CA ALA A 561 -15.93 -15.88 0.89
C ALA A 561 -17.04 -14.82 1.01
N VAL A 562 -16.97 -13.92 1.99
CA VAL A 562 -18.01 -12.89 2.19
C VAL A 562 -18.00 -11.87 1.04
N HIS A 563 -16.84 -11.50 0.51
CA HIS A 563 -16.77 -10.62 -0.67
C HIS A 563 -17.24 -11.29 -1.97
N LEU A 564 -17.15 -12.61 -2.05
CA LEU A 564 -17.64 -13.39 -3.17
C LEU A 564 -19.16 -13.61 -3.11
N LEU A 565 -19.68 -13.93 -1.92
CA LEU A 565 -21.03 -14.48 -1.74
C LEU A 565 -22.04 -13.45 -1.22
N LEU A 566 -21.60 -12.36 -0.57
CA LEU A 566 -22.51 -11.36 0.01
C LEU A 566 -22.54 -10.06 -0.81
N PRO A 567 -23.70 -9.37 -0.84
CA PRO A 567 -23.80 -8.01 -1.34
C PRO A 567 -23.15 -6.98 -0.38
N PRO A 568 -22.75 -5.79 -0.86
CA PRO A 568 -22.11 -4.76 -0.03
C PRO A 568 -22.85 -4.39 1.25
N GLY A 569 -24.18 -4.27 1.18
CA GLY A 569 -25.00 -3.86 2.32
C GLY A 569 -25.06 -4.88 3.47
N GLN A 570 -24.62 -6.13 3.26
CA GLN A 570 -24.62 -7.17 4.28
C GLN A 570 -23.32 -7.24 5.10
N LEU A 571 -22.30 -6.47 4.73
CA LEU A 571 -21.07 -6.33 5.49
C LEU A 571 -21.21 -5.15 6.47
N HIS A 572 -20.62 -5.26 7.66
CA HIS A 572 -20.62 -4.19 8.65
C HIS A 572 -19.27 -3.94 9.29
N HIS A 573 -18.81 -2.69 9.27
CA HIS A 573 -17.68 -2.25 10.09
C HIS A 573 -18.18 -1.65 11.40
N PHE A 574 -17.87 -2.32 12.50
CA PHE A 574 -18.06 -1.80 13.85
C PHE A 574 -17.01 -0.73 14.16
N SER A 575 -17.16 0.44 13.56
CA SER A 575 -16.28 1.59 13.79
C SER A 575 -16.36 2.13 15.22
N ASP A 576 -17.47 1.90 15.91
CA ASP A 576 -17.83 2.33 17.27
C ASP A 576 -17.35 1.37 18.38
N ILE A 577 -16.91 0.16 18.03
CA ILE A 577 -16.36 -0.79 19.01
C ILE A 577 -14.85 -0.59 19.13
N GLY A 578 -14.42 -0.17 20.32
CA GLY A 578 -13.01 -0.14 20.68
C GLY A 578 -12.48 -1.56 20.92
N TYR A 579 -11.49 -1.97 20.15
CA TYR A 579 -10.97 -3.34 20.14
C TYR A 579 -9.45 -3.37 20.03
N HIS A 580 -8.82 -4.19 20.86
CA HIS A 580 -7.38 -4.36 20.94
C HIS A 580 -7.03 -5.85 20.96
N HIS A 581 -6.23 -6.26 19.99
CA HIS A 581 -5.52 -7.53 19.98
C HIS A 581 -4.10 -7.25 19.50
N GLU A 582 -3.10 -7.49 20.35
CA GLU A 582 -1.72 -7.12 20.04
C GLU A 582 -1.27 -7.70 18.67
N PRO A 583 -0.59 -6.91 17.82
CA PRO A 583 -0.22 -5.51 18.06
C PRO A 583 -1.24 -4.49 17.54
N PHE A 584 -2.40 -4.91 17.02
CA PHE A 584 -3.35 -4.03 16.34
C PHE A 584 -4.48 -3.54 17.26
N PHE A 585 -4.87 -2.28 17.11
CA PHE A 585 -5.91 -1.68 17.94
C PHE A 585 -6.73 -0.64 17.19
N GLN A 586 -8.01 -0.62 17.50
CA GLN A 586 -9.01 0.35 17.08
C GLN A 586 -9.59 1.04 18.32
N CYS A 587 -9.60 2.37 18.35
CA CYS A 587 -10.30 3.15 19.37
C CYS A 587 -11.10 4.30 18.74
N PRO A 588 -12.45 4.27 18.74
CA PRO A 588 -13.28 5.31 18.13
C PRO A 588 -13.20 6.69 18.77
N GLY A 589 -12.53 6.85 19.92
CA GLY A 589 -12.63 8.06 20.74
C GLY A 589 -14.05 8.28 21.27
N ASN A 590 -14.25 9.34 22.05
CA ASN A 590 -15.55 9.63 22.66
C ASN A 590 -16.31 10.71 21.89
N ALA A 591 -17.57 10.41 21.57
CA ALA A 591 -18.50 11.35 20.97
C ALA A 591 -18.70 12.59 21.88
N PRO A 592 -18.71 13.81 21.32
CA PRO A 592 -18.78 15.04 22.09
C PRO A 592 -20.17 15.33 22.68
N GLY A 593 -20.21 16.05 23.80
CA GLY A 593 -21.43 16.56 24.44
C GLY A 593 -22.04 15.61 25.45
N GLU A 594 -23.38 15.63 25.62
CA GLU A 594 -24.09 14.75 26.58
C GLU A 594 -24.10 13.26 26.16
N GLY A 595 -23.47 12.93 25.02
CA GLY A 595 -23.42 11.59 24.44
C GLY A 595 -22.67 10.53 25.25
N GLN A 596 -21.98 10.89 26.34
CA GLN A 596 -21.30 9.95 27.25
C GLN A 596 -22.16 9.50 28.45
N LEU A 597 -23.36 10.11 28.61
CA LEU A 597 -24.31 9.86 29.69
C LEU A 597 -23.65 9.94 31.10
N PRO A 598 -23.09 11.09 31.51
CA PRO A 598 -22.55 11.28 32.86
C PRO A 598 -23.62 10.99 33.92
N GLY A 599 -23.25 10.33 35.01
CA GLY A 599 -24.18 9.94 36.07
C GLY A 599 -25.09 8.74 35.79
N ASN A 600 -25.01 8.07 34.63
CA ASN A 600 -25.76 6.84 34.38
C ASN A 600 -25.28 5.70 35.32
N GLU A 601 -26.19 5.20 36.17
CA GLU A 601 -25.88 4.16 37.16
C GLU A 601 -25.33 2.87 36.55
N ALA A 602 -25.82 2.46 35.37
CA ALA A 602 -25.48 1.19 34.75
C ALA A 602 -24.08 1.20 34.12
N LEU A 603 -23.65 2.37 33.65
CA LEU A 603 -22.32 2.57 33.08
C LEU A 603 -21.26 2.89 34.15
N GLY A 604 -21.68 3.24 35.37
CA GLY A 604 -20.80 3.50 36.49
C GLY A 604 -20.00 4.82 36.36
N GLY A 605 -18.73 4.79 36.79
CA GLY A 605 -17.87 5.97 36.98
C GLY A 605 -17.66 6.88 35.77
N GLU A 606 -17.11 8.07 36.03
CA GLU A 606 -16.99 9.18 35.05
C GLU A 606 -15.63 9.23 34.32
N GLU A 607 -14.87 8.14 34.32
CA GLU A 607 -13.52 8.09 33.73
C GLU A 607 -13.54 7.59 32.28
N TRP A 608 -13.47 8.51 31.32
CA TRP A 608 -13.24 8.23 29.90
C TRP A 608 -12.19 9.18 29.30
N SER A 609 -11.60 8.80 28.16
CA SER A 609 -10.67 9.65 27.42
C SER A 609 -11.36 10.91 26.87
N ALA A 610 -10.60 11.98 26.62
CA ALA A 610 -11.17 13.24 26.12
C ALA A 610 -12.06 13.05 24.88
N GLU A 611 -13.19 13.78 24.88
CA GLU A 611 -14.11 13.86 23.75
C GLU A 611 -13.48 14.59 22.56
N SER A 612 -13.94 14.26 21.36
CA SER A 612 -13.44 14.88 20.13
C SER A 612 -14.49 14.97 19.05
N GLU A 613 -14.46 16.07 18.29
CA GLU A 613 -15.36 16.28 17.16
C GLU A 613 -15.21 15.15 16.12
N GLY A 614 -16.32 14.47 15.82
CA GLY A 614 -16.39 13.37 14.84
C GLY A 614 -16.16 11.96 15.39
N ALA A 615 -15.75 11.82 16.65
CA ALA A 615 -15.68 10.53 17.33
C ALA A 615 -17.09 10.02 17.65
N ILE A 616 -17.22 8.71 17.80
CA ILE A 616 -18.52 8.04 17.90
C ILE A 616 -18.61 7.00 19.01
N GLY A 617 -17.52 6.77 19.74
CA GLY A 617 -17.46 5.77 20.78
C GLY A 617 -18.13 6.21 22.08
N CYS A 618 -18.45 5.20 22.90
CA CYS A 618 -19.07 5.35 24.20
C CYS A 618 -18.10 4.92 25.31
N ARG A 619 -17.81 5.84 26.25
CA ARG A 619 -16.93 5.66 27.42
C ARG A 619 -15.62 4.95 27.10
N CYS A 620 -15.01 5.32 25.98
CA CYS A 620 -13.76 4.77 25.51
C CYS A 620 -12.58 5.20 26.38
N GLN A 621 -11.70 4.24 26.66
CA GLN A 621 -10.39 4.43 27.29
C GLN A 621 -9.30 4.18 26.25
N CYS A 622 -8.95 5.22 25.49
CA CYS A 622 -7.93 5.15 24.45
C CYS A 622 -6.53 5.47 25.05
N ALA A 623 -5.94 4.50 25.76
CA ALA A 623 -4.66 4.70 26.45
C ALA A 623 -3.41 4.68 25.55
N ASP A 624 -3.48 4.04 24.37
CA ASP A 624 -2.34 3.93 23.46
C ASP A 624 -2.33 5.10 22.45
N GLN A 625 -1.31 5.95 22.53
CA GLN A 625 -1.08 7.08 21.60
C GLN A 625 -0.53 6.63 20.24
N ARG A 626 -0.08 5.38 20.11
CA ARG A 626 0.46 4.87 18.84
C ARG A 626 -0.73 4.68 17.88
N ARG A 627 -0.46 4.52 16.59
CA ARG A 627 -1.51 4.13 15.63
C ARG A 627 -1.44 2.63 15.47
N ARG A 628 -2.57 1.92 15.34
CA ARG A 628 -2.57 0.61 14.65
C ARG A 628 -3.93 0.08 14.15
N ASN A 629 -4.87 0.97 13.82
CA ASN A 629 -5.86 0.71 12.74
C ASN A 629 -5.83 1.77 11.62
N ASN A 630 -5.04 2.86 11.75
CA ASN A 630 -5.19 4.04 10.88
C ASN A 630 -4.04 4.30 9.90
N ARG A 631 -3.96 3.43 8.90
CA ARG A 631 -3.98 3.74 7.45
C ARG A 631 -4.54 2.50 6.74
N GLY A 632 -5.81 2.19 6.99
CA GLY A 632 -6.44 0.99 6.43
C GLY A 632 -6.70 1.16 4.93
N ILE A 633 -5.67 1.06 4.08
CA ILE A 633 -5.88 0.90 2.62
C ILE A 633 -6.86 -0.25 2.39
N CYS A 634 -6.78 -1.30 3.22
CA CYS A 634 -7.72 -2.41 3.21
C CYS A 634 -9.13 -2.02 3.65
N LEU A 635 -9.28 -1.29 4.76
CA LEU A 635 -10.56 -0.77 5.19
C LEU A 635 -11.22 0.12 4.11
N ASP A 636 -10.50 1.14 3.63
CA ASP A 636 -10.93 2.07 2.57
C ASP A 636 -11.35 1.34 1.29
N ARG A 637 -10.58 0.32 0.88
CA ARG A 637 -10.88 -0.44 -0.34
C ARG A 637 -12.08 -1.35 -0.15
N MET A 638 -12.11 -2.12 0.94
CA MET A 638 -13.13 -3.14 1.20
C MET A 638 -14.49 -2.53 1.57
N GLN A 639 -14.52 -1.36 2.21
CA GLN A 639 -15.77 -0.63 2.49
C GLN A 639 -16.27 0.20 1.31
N ARG A 640 -15.44 0.50 0.31
CA ARG A 640 -15.83 1.33 -0.85
C ARG A 640 -17.16 0.91 -1.52
N PRO A 641 -17.52 -0.37 -1.63
CA PRO A 641 -18.81 -0.77 -2.18
C PRO A 641 -20.02 -0.39 -1.30
N ALA A 642 -19.83 -0.15 0.00
CA ALA A 642 -20.87 0.16 0.97
C ALA A 642 -20.87 1.63 1.44
N ALA A 643 -19.71 2.30 1.45
CA ALA A 643 -19.56 3.67 1.93
C ALA A 643 -19.73 4.74 0.84
N LEU A 644 -20.56 5.76 1.12
CA LEU A 644 -20.78 6.90 0.23
C LEU A 644 -19.63 7.92 0.25
N HIS A 645 -19.18 8.32 1.45
CA HIS A 645 -18.21 9.39 1.62
C HIS A 645 -16.77 8.87 1.65
N ARG A 646 -15.92 9.45 0.80
CA ARG A 646 -14.47 9.22 0.87
C ARG A 646 -13.83 10.20 1.84
N THR A 647 -12.92 9.70 2.67
CA THR A 647 -11.89 10.57 3.24
C THR A 647 -11.08 11.21 2.12
N GLY A 648 -11.20 12.53 2.00
CA GLY A 648 -10.30 13.30 1.16
C GLY A 648 -8.84 13.03 1.57
N TRP A 649 -7.91 13.11 0.62
CA TRP A 649 -6.47 12.96 0.92
C TRP A 649 -6.01 13.90 2.06
N TRP A 650 -6.49 15.14 2.03
CA TRP A 650 -6.26 16.13 3.10
C TRP A 650 -6.86 15.75 4.46
N ALA A 651 -8.04 15.11 4.46
CA ALA A 651 -8.68 14.64 5.68
C ALA A 651 -7.86 13.49 6.31
N ARG A 652 -7.39 12.53 5.50
CA ARG A 652 -6.50 11.45 5.95
C ARG A 652 -5.19 11.96 6.53
N TRP A 653 -4.59 12.98 5.90
CA TRP A 653 -3.35 13.58 6.39
C TRP A 653 -3.54 14.24 7.76
N ARG A 654 -4.71 14.85 7.99
CA ARG A 654 -5.09 15.46 9.27
C ARG A 654 -5.72 14.48 10.27
N GLY A 655 -5.72 13.17 9.98
CA GLY A 655 -6.34 12.17 10.86
C GLY A 655 -7.87 12.24 10.94
N ARG A 656 -8.53 12.95 10.02
CA ARG A 656 -9.99 13.09 9.96
C ARG A 656 -10.57 12.01 9.05
N TYR A 657 -11.27 11.05 9.64
CA TYR A 657 -11.99 9.97 8.97
C TYR A 657 -13.50 10.14 9.23
N PRO A 658 -14.43 9.79 8.32
CA PRO A 658 -15.80 9.52 8.72
C PRO A 658 -15.73 8.54 9.88
N TYR A 659 -16.36 8.89 11.00
CA TYR A 659 -16.35 8.07 12.21
C TYR A 659 -14.93 7.98 12.83
N THR A 660 -14.33 9.14 13.17
CA THR A 660 -12.92 9.24 13.54
C THR A 660 -12.57 8.35 14.73
N ILE A 661 -11.69 7.38 14.49
CA ILE A 661 -10.86 6.70 15.50
C ILE A 661 -9.87 7.75 16.04
N ASN A 662 -10.20 8.37 17.18
CA ASN A 662 -9.48 9.53 17.68
C ASN A 662 -8.14 9.17 18.35
N ILE A 663 -7.19 10.12 18.29
CA ILE A 663 -5.95 10.13 19.09
C ILE A 663 -6.10 11.34 20.04
N PRO A 664 -5.87 11.21 21.36
CA PRO A 664 -5.71 12.39 22.21
C PRO A 664 -4.57 13.26 21.65
N GLU A 665 -4.80 14.57 21.47
CA GLU A 665 -3.78 15.52 21.00
C GLU A 665 -2.49 15.52 21.83
#